data_AF-A0A812Q6H1-F1
#
_entry.id   AF-A0A812Q6H1-F1
#
_cell.length_a   1.000
_cell.length_b   1.000
_cell.length_c   1.000
_cell.angle_alpha   90.00
_cell.angle_beta   90.00
_cell.angle_gamma   90.00
#
_symmetry.space_group_name_H-M   'P 1'
#
loop_
_entity.id
_entity.type
_entity.pdbx_description
1 polymer ?
#
loop_
_entity_poly.entity_id
_entity_poly.type
_entity_poly.pdbx_seq_one_letter_code
_entity_poly.pdbx_strand_id
1 'polypeptide(L)'
;MRQVNLYNQGFISAEKLASKVVFLFDLCKDQLSSQPHYDFGLRSLKAVLACAGSMKREEVTNIGAEKFGELSEEQVSQSEQKILLRAIFDTLVPKLVAQDKPLMQSLISGVFPGADVGIVDNQILQEEIRRLCKLRHFECTDNFMLKCMELFQIQRITHGVMLVGTVGTGKSTVWRTLLDAMEKLDNVKGDAYVVDPKAVSKEELYGKLDPTTLEWTDGVFTDILRRILSGHRGENQRRQWIMFDGDVDPEWAENLNSVLDDNKLLTLPNGERLAIPPNVRIMFEVDTLKYATLATVSRCGMVWFANDVVTQEHGNLESEKADTGEGPGVCRQLAFEMDHIMTFTSIRALTGLFSMVRKGINMILEYDEVHEEFPLADDVLQSFIKKYLVFAICWSFGGDMFLNTRMKFCEMLAGHLGDIPAPDGLGGDTTLLDFEVRVEDGKWYHWDKRVPTLDIDPEKVADSSLIISTVDTVRHTATLAAWLEELQGEEALHFEWTTGKAMAGSLELASLNFSAGTTPELLLKTFDLYCETVKTPNGLVMRPLQLNRWVVVFCDECNLPEEDKYGTQKVIMFIRQITEAGGFYRPSDKQWVNVERVQFLGACNPPTDPGRHPMSDRFLRHAPVIWVDYPGPDSLRQIYGTFNRAMLKLQPQLDKSCGEGMTNTMVQFWRESAQKFTSDQQPHYLYSPRELTRWKTALYECMRYWDGMTQTNLIRLLVHEGLRIFVDRLVYEEERQWSEELLDEARGIGLGK
;
A
#
# COMPACT_ATOMS: atom_id res chain seq x y z
N MET A 1 -29.06 -39.19 -1.91
CA MET A 1 -28.54 -38.23 -0.90
C MET A 1 -29.15 -36.84 -1.02
N ARG A 2 -29.09 -36.18 -2.20
CA ARG A 2 -29.58 -34.80 -2.39
C ARG A 2 -31.10 -34.64 -2.25
N GLN A 3 -31.87 -35.54 -2.86
CA GLN A 3 -33.33 -35.66 -2.68
C GLN A 3 -33.70 -35.86 -1.20
N VAL A 4 -32.97 -36.73 -0.50
CA VAL A 4 -33.17 -37.01 0.94
C VAL A 4 -32.93 -35.77 1.79
N ASN A 5 -31.91 -34.96 1.48
CA ASN A 5 -31.66 -33.69 2.19
C ASN A 5 -32.80 -32.69 1.99
N LEU A 6 -33.35 -32.55 0.79
CA LEU A 6 -34.50 -31.67 0.54
C LEU A 6 -35.75 -32.15 1.28
N TYR A 7 -36.01 -33.47 1.28
CA TYR A 7 -37.09 -34.05 2.09
C TYR A 7 -36.90 -33.75 3.58
N ASN A 8 -35.68 -33.87 4.11
CA ASN A 8 -35.37 -33.55 5.51
C ASN A 8 -35.58 -32.06 5.84
N GLN A 9 -35.47 -31.16 4.85
CA GLN A 9 -35.80 -29.74 5.00
C GLN A 9 -37.29 -29.43 4.80
N GLY A 10 -38.11 -30.46 4.58
CA GLY A 10 -39.56 -30.36 4.45
C GLY A 10 -40.08 -30.11 3.03
N PHE A 11 -39.25 -30.23 1.98
CA PHE A 11 -39.69 -30.03 0.59
C PHE A 11 -40.53 -31.20 0.08
N ILE A 12 -41.69 -30.90 -0.50
CA ILE A 12 -42.60 -31.91 -1.09
C ILE A 12 -42.15 -32.24 -2.52
N SER A 13 -41.70 -31.23 -3.26
CA SER A 13 -41.26 -31.33 -4.67
C SER A 13 -39.79 -31.76 -4.82
N ALA A 14 -39.21 -32.36 -3.77
CA ALA A 14 -37.78 -32.60 -3.62
C ALA A 14 -37.15 -33.41 -4.77
N GLU A 15 -37.88 -34.37 -5.34
CA GLU A 15 -37.39 -35.21 -6.45
C GLU A 15 -37.12 -34.42 -7.73
N LYS A 16 -38.09 -33.58 -8.14
CA LYS A 16 -37.98 -32.74 -9.34
C LYS A 16 -36.97 -31.63 -9.17
N LEU A 17 -36.89 -31.03 -7.98
CA LEU A 17 -35.97 -29.93 -7.70
C LEU A 17 -34.53 -30.41 -7.58
N ALA A 18 -34.28 -31.58 -6.98
CA ALA A 18 -32.93 -32.11 -6.81
C ALA A 18 -32.21 -32.36 -8.14
N SER A 19 -32.91 -32.92 -9.15
CA SER A 19 -32.31 -33.18 -10.47
C SER A 19 -31.92 -31.89 -11.20
N LYS A 20 -32.81 -30.87 -11.16
CA LYS A 20 -32.56 -29.55 -11.74
C LYS A 20 -31.37 -28.83 -11.10
N VAL A 21 -31.27 -28.84 -9.76
CA VAL A 21 -30.16 -28.17 -9.07
C VAL A 21 -28.82 -28.85 -9.37
N VAL A 22 -28.78 -30.17 -9.43
CA VAL A 22 -27.55 -30.89 -9.80
C VAL A 22 -27.13 -30.52 -11.21
N PHE A 23 -28.08 -30.54 -12.15
CA PHE A 23 -27.80 -30.15 -13.52
C PHE A 23 -27.30 -28.71 -13.61
N LEU A 24 -27.88 -27.77 -12.86
CA LEU A 24 -27.39 -26.39 -12.78
C LEU A 24 -25.94 -26.32 -12.26
N PHE A 25 -25.60 -27.08 -11.22
CA PHE A 25 -24.25 -27.10 -10.65
C PHE A 25 -23.22 -27.68 -11.65
N ASP A 26 -23.59 -28.74 -12.37
CA ASP A 26 -22.75 -29.31 -13.42
C ASP A 26 -22.55 -28.30 -14.57
N LEU A 27 -23.62 -27.62 -15.01
CA LEU A 27 -23.52 -26.54 -16.00
C LEU A 27 -22.66 -25.37 -15.54
N CYS A 28 -22.79 -24.95 -14.28
CA CYS A 28 -21.97 -23.88 -13.71
C CYS A 28 -20.48 -24.27 -13.72
N LYS A 29 -20.17 -25.52 -13.39
CA LYS A 29 -18.81 -26.04 -13.40
C LYS A 29 -18.21 -26.08 -14.82
N ASP A 30 -19.02 -26.39 -15.82
CA ASP A 30 -18.54 -26.57 -17.20
C ASP A 30 -18.53 -25.27 -18.02
N GLN A 31 -19.43 -24.32 -17.73
CA GLN A 31 -19.63 -23.10 -18.55
C GLN A 31 -19.13 -21.80 -17.94
N LEU A 32 -18.97 -21.71 -16.62
CA LEU A 32 -18.43 -20.49 -15.98
C LEU A 32 -16.91 -20.47 -16.06
N SER A 33 -16.33 -19.27 -15.86
CA SER A 33 -14.87 -19.14 -15.89
C SER A 33 -14.19 -19.94 -14.78
N SER A 34 -12.99 -20.48 -15.07
CA SER A 34 -12.24 -21.27 -14.10
C SER A 34 -11.53 -20.35 -13.10
N GLN A 35 -12.21 -20.00 -12.02
CA GLN A 35 -11.66 -19.19 -10.93
C GLN A 35 -11.19 -20.07 -9.75
N PRO A 36 -10.07 -19.76 -9.08
CA PRO A 36 -9.56 -20.54 -7.95
C PRO A 36 -10.55 -20.68 -6.78
N HIS A 37 -11.47 -19.73 -6.69
CA HIS A 37 -12.43 -19.61 -5.61
C HIS A 37 -13.80 -20.23 -5.92
N TYR A 38 -14.01 -20.72 -7.14
CA TYR A 38 -15.26 -21.40 -7.50
C TYR A 38 -15.28 -22.82 -6.93
N ASP A 39 -16.32 -23.09 -6.13
CA ASP A 39 -16.61 -24.43 -5.62
C ASP A 39 -18.06 -24.79 -5.92
N PHE A 40 -18.24 -25.70 -6.89
CA PHE A 40 -19.52 -26.33 -7.23
C PHE A 40 -19.59 -27.78 -6.73
N GLY A 41 -18.80 -28.12 -5.71
CA GLY A 41 -18.79 -29.44 -5.07
C GLY A 41 -20.01 -29.71 -4.18
N LEU A 42 -20.01 -30.89 -3.56
CA LEU A 42 -21.09 -31.35 -2.68
C LEU A 42 -21.30 -30.45 -1.45
N ARG A 43 -20.25 -29.75 -0.99
CA ARG A 43 -20.30 -28.87 0.18
C ARG A 43 -21.11 -27.61 -0.13
N SER A 44 -20.77 -26.90 -1.21
CA SER A 44 -21.56 -25.78 -1.71
C SER A 44 -23.01 -26.18 -1.92
N LEU A 45 -23.25 -27.33 -2.55
CA LEU A 45 -24.62 -27.82 -2.75
C LEU A 45 -25.36 -28.03 -1.42
N LYS A 46 -24.73 -28.67 -0.42
CA LYS A 46 -25.34 -28.85 0.92
C LYS A 46 -25.68 -27.50 1.57
N ALA A 47 -24.80 -26.50 1.43
CA ALA A 47 -25.03 -25.15 1.96
C ALA A 47 -26.26 -24.48 1.32
N VAL A 48 -26.41 -24.59 -0.01
CA VAL A 48 -27.60 -24.07 -0.73
C VAL A 48 -28.88 -24.75 -0.22
N LEU A 49 -28.87 -26.07 -0.08
CA LEU A 49 -30.05 -26.81 0.38
C LEU A 49 -30.39 -26.49 1.84
N ALA A 50 -29.39 -26.30 2.71
CA ALA A 50 -29.61 -25.87 4.08
C ALA A 50 -30.18 -24.45 4.16
N CYS A 51 -29.68 -23.53 3.32
CA CYS A 51 -30.20 -22.17 3.17
C CYS A 51 -31.67 -22.17 2.73
N ALA A 52 -31.99 -22.94 1.69
CA ALA A 52 -33.36 -23.10 1.19
C ALA A 52 -34.30 -23.63 2.27
N GLY A 53 -33.84 -24.59 3.09
CA GLY A 53 -34.60 -25.09 4.23
C GLY A 53 -34.85 -24.05 5.32
N SER A 54 -33.88 -23.16 5.58
CA SER A 54 -34.06 -22.06 6.54
C SER A 54 -35.06 -21.03 6.03
N MET A 55 -34.94 -20.63 4.76
CA MET A 55 -35.86 -19.70 4.11
C MET A 55 -37.29 -20.25 4.10
N LYS A 56 -37.46 -21.56 3.83
CA LYS A 56 -38.77 -22.21 3.90
C LYS A 56 -39.38 -22.13 5.30
N ARG A 57 -38.59 -22.35 6.36
CA ARG A 57 -39.08 -22.21 7.74
C ARG A 57 -39.53 -20.79 8.06
N GLU A 58 -38.78 -19.79 7.60
CA GLU A 58 -39.11 -18.37 7.77
C GLU A 58 -40.41 -18.00 7.03
N GLU A 59 -40.58 -18.48 5.80
CA GLU A 59 -41.80 -18.26 5.00
C GLU A 59 -43.04 -18.94 5.63
N VAL A 60 -42.91 -20.18 6.10
CA VAL A 60 -43.97 -20.89 6.82
C VAL A 60 -44.34 -20.17 8.12
N THR A 61 -43.36 -19.60 8.82
CA THR A 61 -43.59 -18.81 10.04
C THR A 61 -44.33 -17.51 9.74
N ASN A 62 -43.97 -16.82 8.65
CA ASN A 62 -44.58 -15.55 8.25
C ASN A 62 -46.02 -15.70 7.70
N ILE A 63 -46.30 -16.77 6.95
CA ILE A 63 -47.63 -17.04 6.39
C ILE A 63 -48.58 -17.65 7.43
N GLY A 64 -48.02 -18.31 8.45
CA GLY A 64 -48.76 -19.11 9.43
C GLY A 64 -49.03 -20.52 8.91
N ALA A 65 -48.77 -21.52 9.75
CA ALA A 65 -48.82 -22.94 9.37
C ALA A 65 -50.19 -23.38 8.81
N GLU A 66 -51.29 -22.78 9.28
CA GLU A 66 -52.65 -23.10 8.84
C GLU A 66 -52.94 -22.62 7.40
N LYS A 67 -52.54 -21.40 7.05
CA LYS A 67 -52.70 -20.86 5.69
C LYS A 67 -51.76 -21.50 4.68
N PHE A 68 -50.59 -21.96 5.12
CA PHE A 68 -49.66 -22.68 4.26
C PHE A 68 -50.21 -24.07 3.87
N GLY A 69 -51.01 -24.69 4.74
CA GLY A 69 -51.69 -25.96 4.47
C GLY A 69 -52.89 -25.85 3.52
N GLU A 70 -53.42 -24.65 3.28
CA GLU A 70 -54.53 -24.38 2.34
C GLU A 70 -54.08 -24.16 0.89
N LEU A 71 -52.77 -24.08 0.65
CA LEU A 71 -52.20 -23.89 -0.68
C LEU A 71 -52.34 -25.16 -1.55
N SER A 72 -52.63 -24.99 -2.84
CA SER A 72 -52.65 -26.11 -3.78
C SER A 72 -51.25 -26.70 -3.99
N GLU A 73 -51.15 -27.98 -4.37
CA GLU A 73 -49.85 -28.62 -4.67
C GLU A 73 -49.04 -27.84 -5.73
N GLU A 74 -49.71 -27.20 -6.69
CA GLU A 74 -49.06 -26.33 -7.68
C GLU A 74 -48.49 -25.04 -7.07
N GLN A 75 -49.24 -24.39 -6.16
CA GLN A 75 -48.77 -23.19 -5.47
C GLN A 75 -47.60 -23.48 -4.54
N VAL A 76 -47.63 -24.63 -3.84
CA VAL A 76 -46.53 -25.08 -2.98
C VAL A 76 -45.29 -25.40 -3.82
N SER A 77 -45.46 -26.08 -4.95
CA SER A 77 -44.35 -26.38 -5.88
C SER A 77 -43.69 -25.11 -6.44
N GLN A 78 -44.50 -24.10 -6.80
CA GLN A 78 -43.99 -22.79 -7.27
C GLN A 78 -43.26 -22.00 -6.17
N SER A 79 -43.81 -21.97 -4.95
CA SER A 79 -43.14 -21.35 -3.78
C SER A 79 -41.82 -22.07 -3.48
N GLU A 80 -41.80 -23.42 -3.42
CA GLU A 80 -40.58 -24.19 -3.19
C GLU A 80 -39.51 -23.96 -4.26
N GLN A 81 -39.91 -23.87 -5.53
CA GLN A 81 -39.00 -23.51 -6.62
C GLN A 81 -38.43 -22.10 -6.44
N LYS A 82 -39.26 -21.13 -6.04
CA LYS A 82 -38.83 -19.74 -5.80
C LYS A 82 -37.87 -19.64 -4.61
N ILE A 83 -38.14 -20.33 -3.51
CA ILE A 83 -37.26 -20.41 -2.33
C ILE A 83 -35.91 -21.01 -2.70
N LEU A 84 -35.92 -22.11 -3.47
CA LEU A 84 -34.69 -22.78 -3.88
C LEU A 84 -33.85 -21.89 -4.81
N LEU A 85 -34.49 -21.24 -5.77
CA LEU A 85 -33.82 -20.26 -6.63
C LEU A 85 -33.24 -19.12 -5.80
N ARG A 86 -34.01 -18.57 -4.87
CA ARG A 86 -33.51 -17.53 -3.96
C ARG A 86 -32.28 -17.98 -3.20
N ALA A 87 -32.28 -19.19 -2.64
CA ALA A 87 -31.12 -19.74 -1.95
C ALA A 87 -29.90 -19.92 -2.87
N ILE A 88 -30.10 -20.33 -4.12
CA ILE A 88 -29.04 -20.42 -5.14
C ILE A 88 -28.44 -19.03 -5.42
N PHE A 89 -29.30 -18.03 -5.62
CA PHE A 89 -28.87 -16.65 -5.86
C PHE A 89 -28.07 -16.11 -4.68
N ASP A 90 -28.59 -16.22 -3.45
CA ASP A 90 -27.98 -15.64 -2.25
C ASP A 90 -26.65 -16.32 -1.87
N THR A 91 -26.38 -17.53 -2.36
CA THR A 91 -25.16 -18.29 -2.04
C THR A 91 -24.13 -18.33 -3.15
N LEU A 92 -24.54 -18.35 -4.43
CA LEU A 92 -23.63 -18.49 -5.57
C LEU A 92 -23.31 -17.15 -6.22
N VAL A 93 -24.28 -16.25 -6.41
CA VAL A 93 -24.06 -15.00 -7.16
C VAL A 93 -23.00 -14.09 -6.54
N PRO A 94 -22.92 -13.93 -5.20
CA PRO A 94 -21.87 -13.12 -4.61
C PRO A 94 -20.45 -13.67 -4.82
N LYS A 95 -20.31 -14.97 -5.12
CA LYS A 95 -19.02 -15.60 -5.45
C LYS A 95 -18.56 -15.28 -6.87
N LEU A 96 -19.49 -14.92 -7.77
CA LEU A 96 -19.20 -14.81 -9.19
C LEU A 96 -18.48 -13.50 -9.53
N VAL A 97 -17.52 -13.61 -10.44
CA VAL A 97 -16.91 -12.43 -11.08
C VAL A 97 -17.92 -11.72 -11.99
N ALA A 98 -17.70 -10.44 -12.26
CA ALA A 98 -18.65 -9.59 -12.99
C ALA A 98 -19.11 -10.18 -14.33
N GLN A 99 -18.18 -10.74 -15.11
CA GLN A 99 -18.47 -11.37 -16.41
C GLN A 99 -19.35 -12.62 -16.32
N ASP A 100 -19.32 -13.34 -15.19
CA ASP A 100 -20.03 -14.61 -15.01
C ASP A 100 -21.46 -14.42 -14.46
N LYS A 101 -21.76 -13.25 -13.88
CA LYS A 101 -23.11 -12.95 -13.35
C LYS A 101 -24.20 -13.04 -14.44
N PRO A 102 -24.04 -12.47 -15.65
CA PRO A 102 -25.03 -12.60 -16.73
C PRO A 102 -25.15 -14.03 -17.27
N LEU A 103 -24.04 -14.78 -17.32
CA LEU A 103 -24.07 -16.20 -17.71
C LEU A 103 -24.89 -17.02 -16.72
N MET A 104 -24.70 -16.80 -15.42
CA MET A 104 -25.46 -17.49 -14.37
C MET A 104 -26.97 -17.21 -14.49
N GLN A 105 -27.37 -15.97 -14.74
CA GLN A 105 -28.77 -15.63 -14.99
C GLN A 105 -29.34 -16.37 -16.21
N SER A 106 -28.55 -16.53 -17.26
CA SER A 106 -28.92 -17.26 -18.48
C SER A 106 -29.07 -18.77 -18.22
N LEU A 107 -28.12 -19.36 -17.48
CA LEU A 107 -28.16 -20.77 -17.05
C LEU A 107 -29.40 -21.05 -16.19
N ILE A 108 -29.68 -20.18 -15.22
CA ILE A 108 -30.85 -20.32 -14.35
C ILE A 108 -32.14 -20.22 -15.17
N SER A 109 -32.24 -19.25 -16.07
CA SER A 109 -33.41 -19.10 -16.95
C SER A 109 -33.64 -20.33 -17.83
N GLY A 110 -32.56 -21.01 -18.24
CA GLY A 110 -32.62 -22.27 -19.00
C GLY A 110 -33.09 -23.47 -18.16
N VAL A 111 -32.65 -23.60 -16.90
CA VAL A 111 -33.02 -24.72 -16.02
C VAL A 111 -34.39 -24.51 -15.34
N PHE A 112 -34.73 -23.25 -15.06
CA PHE A 112 -35.94 -22.82 -14.35
C PHE A 112 -36.70 -21.74 -15.14
N PRO A 113 -37.34 -22.12 -16.27
CA PRO A 113 -38.10 -21.17 -17.08
C PRO A 113 -39.30 -20.58 -16.32
N GLY A 114 -39.51 -19.26 -16.47
CA GLY A 114 -40.65 -18.53 -15.90
C GLY A 114 -40.57 -18.22 -14.40
N ALA A 115 -39.42 -18.48 -13.76
CA ALA A 115 -39.25 -18.17 -12.34
C ALA A 115 -38.58 -16.80 -12.14
N ASP A 116 -39.31 -15.88 -11.54
CA ASP A 116 -38.78 -14.58 -11.13
C ASP A 116 -38.11 -14.68 -9.75
N VAL A 117 -36.91 -14.13 -9.65
CA VAL A 117 -36.07 -14.18 -8.46
C VAL A 117 -36.48 -13.01 -7.59
N GLY A 118 -37.32 -13.27 -6.58
CA GLY A 118 -37.71 -12.24 -5.64
C GLY A 118 -36.46 -11.65 -4.97
N ILE A 119 -36.17 -10.37 -5.24
CA ILE A 119 -35.13 -9.62 -4.53
C ILE A 119 -35.71 -9.27 -3.16
N VAL A 120 -35.12 -9.79 -2.08
CA VAL A 120 -35.50 -9.39 -0.71
C VAL A 120 -34.93 -8.00 -0.48
N ASP A 121 -35.78 -7.00 -0.68
CA ASP A 121 -35.45 -5.60 -0.46
C ASP A 121 -35.62 -5.25 1.03
N ASN A 122 -34.50 -5.13 1.76
CA ASN A 122 -34.54 -4.63 3.15
C ASN A 122 -34.35 -3.12 3.13
N GLN A 123 -35.45 -2.39 2.89
CA GLN A 123 -35.44 -0.93 2.76
C GLN A 123 -34.89 -0.23 4.01
N ILE A 124 -35.21 -0.73 5.21
CA ILE A 124 -34.72 -0.18 6.48
C ILE A 124 -33.20 -0.21 6.51
N LEU A 125 -32.59 -1.35 6.14
CA LEU A 125 -31.14 -1.50 6.13
C LEU A 125 -30.51 -0.61 5.05
N GLN A 126 -31.09 -0.52 3.86
CA GLN A 126 -30.57 0.33 2.80
C GLN A 126 -30.63 1.82 3.14
N GLU A 127 -31.72 2.28 3.76
CA GLU A 127 -31.84 3.66 4.23
C GLU A 127 -30.78 3.98 5.27
N GLU A 128 -30.51 3.06 6.20
CA GLU A 128 -29.47 3.25 7.20
C GLU A 128 -28.06 3.23 6.61
N ILE A 129 -27.78 2.33 5.65
CA ILE A 129 -26.52 2.34 4.91
C ILE A 129 -26.34 3.68 4.20
N ARG A 130 -27.36 4.18 3.48
CA ARG A 130 -27.30 5.52 2.82
C ARG A 130 -27.04 6.63 3.83
N ARG A 131 -27.65 6.56 5.03
CA ARG A 131 -27.43 7.54 6.11
C ARG A 131 -25.99 7.50 6.61
N LEU A 132 -25.43 6.31 6.84
CA LEU A 132 -24.05 6.13 7.31
C LEU A 132 -23.03 6.53 6.25
N CYS A 133 -23.28 6.24 4.97
CA CYS A 133 -22.45 6.71 3.87
C CYS A 133 -22.39 8.23 3.85
N LYS A 134 -23.53 8.93 3.94
CA LYS A 134 -23.57 10.40 4.03
C LYS A 134 -22.82 10.93 5.25
N LEU A 135 -22.98 10.29 6.41
CA LEU A 135 -22.30 10.68 7.65
C LEU A 135 -20.76 10.55 7.54
N ARG A 136 -20.28 9.55 6.79
CA ARG A 136 -18.85 9.26 6.60
C ARG A 136 -18.28 9.87 5.32
N HIS A 137 -19.05 10.71 4.62
CA HIS A 137 -18.66 11.32 3.34
C HIS A 137 -18.32 10.29 2.24
N PHE A 138 -19.01 9.14 2.24
CA PHE A 138 -18.94 8.16 1.17
C PHE A 138 -20.06 8.35 0.16
N GLU A 139 -19.74 8.15 -1.12
CA GLU A 139 -20.75 8.02 -2.16
C GLU A 139 -21.37 6.62 -2.11
N CYS A 140 -22.68 6.57 -1.92
CA CYS A 140 -23.40 5.30 -1.84
C CYS A 140 -23.87 4.87 -3.24
N THR A 141 -22.95 4.34 -4.05
CA THR A 141 -23.28 3.80 -5.37
C THR A 141 -24.15 2.54 -5.28
N ASP A 142 -24.85 2.20 -6.36
CA ASP A 142 -25.67 1.00 -6.42
C ASP A 142 -24.83 -0.28 -6.24
N ASN A 143 -23.61 -0.30 -6.78
CA ASN A 143 -22.67 -1.41 -6.59
C ASN A 143 -22.21 -1.53 -5.13
N PHE A 144 -21.92 -0.42 -4.46
CA PHE A 144 -21.56 -0.41 -3.04
C PHE A 144 -22.73 -0.96 -2.18
N MET A 145 -23.95 -0.50 -2.46
CA MET A 145 -25.16 -0.98 -1.78
C MET A 145 -25.36 -2.48 -2.00
N LEU A 146 -25.23 -2.93 -3.25
CA LEU A 146 -25.34 -4.35 -3.61
C LEU A 146 -24.35 -5.19 -2.79
N LYS A 147 -23.10 -4.75 -2.65
CA LYS A 147 -22.09 -5.47 -1.88
C LYS A 147 -22.39 -5.52 -0.39
N CYS A 148 -22.93 -4.43 0.18
CA CYS A 148 -23.41 -4.45 1.57
C CYS A 148 -24.54 -5.47 1.76
N MET A 149 -25.48 -5.54 0.81
CA MET A 149 -26.61 -6.48 0.86
C MET A 149 -26.18 -7.94 0.65
N GLU A 150 -25.27 -8.19 -0.29
CA GLU A 150 -24.66 -9.52 -0.52
C GLU A 150 -23.94 -10.01 0.75
N LEU A 151 -23.14 -9.15 1.40
CA LEU A 151 -22.47 -9.49 2.64
C LEU A 151 -23.45 -9.75 3.79
N PHE A 152 -24.50 -8.93 3.92
CA PHE A 152 -25.55 -9.11 4.93
C PHE A 152 -26.25 -10.48 4.79
N GLN A 153 -26.54 -10.89 3.56
CA GLN A 153 -27.18 -12.17 3.27
C GLN A 153 -26.24 -13.33 3.60
N ILE A 154 -24.99 -13.28 3.11
CA ILE A 154 -24.04 -14.39 3.30
C ILE A 154 -23.72 -14.63 4.77
N GLN A 155 -23.50 -13.57 5.56
CA GLN A 155 -23.18 -13.75 6.98
C GLN A 155 -24.32 -14.37 7.81
N ARG A 156 -25.58 -14.33 7.32
CA ARG A 156 -26.70 -15.06 7.94
C ARG A 156 -26.64 -16.56 7.66
N ILE A 157 -26.09 -16.94 6.51
CA ILE A 157 -26.06 -18.32 6.02
C ILE A 157 -24.84 -19.06 6.60
N THR A 158 -23.67 -18.43 6.55
CA THR A 158 -22.38 -19.02 6.97
C THR A 158 -21.71 -18.16 8.03
N HIS A 159 -21.11 -18.79 9.04
CA HIS A 159 -20.37 -18.05 10.07
C HIS A 159 -18.95 -17.66 9.64
N GLY A 160 -18.40 -18.31 8.61
CA GLY A 160 -17.15 -17.95 7.95
C GLY A 160 -17.41 -17.23 6.62
N VAL A 161 -16.82 -16.04 6.40
CA VAL A 161 -17.03 -15.25 5.16
C VAL A 161 -15.71 -14.68 4.63
N MET A 162 -15.44 -14.82 3.33
CA MET A 162 -14.27 -14.25 2.66
C MET A 162 -14.68 -13.08 1.75
N LEU A 163 -14.12 -11.90 2.00
CA LEU A 163 -14.18 -10.71 1.15
C LEU A 163 -12.94 -10.72 0.26
N VAL A 164 -13.12 -11.00 -1.03
CA VAL A 164 -12.02 -11.20 -1.97
C VAL A 164 -12.07 -10.11 -3.03
N GLY A 165 -10.97 -9.42 -3.24
CA GLY A 165 -10.84 -8.46 -4.33
C GLY A 165 -9.58 -7.62 -4.17
N THR A 166 -9.16 -6.98 -5.25
CA THR A 166 -7.98 -6.11 -5.31
C THR A 166 -8.00 -4.98 -4.27
N VAL A 167 -6.84 -4.38 -3.99
CA VAL A 167 -6.74 -3.19 -3.13
C VAL A 167 -7.61 -2.02 -3.60
N GLY A 168 -8.14 -1.23 -2.67
CA GLY A 168 -8.93 -0.04 -3.00
C GLY A 168 -10.37 -0.30 -3.49
N THR A 169 -10.86 -1.54 -3.45
CA THR A 169 -12.23 -1.92 -3.89
C THR A 169 -13.34 -1.69 -2.85
N GLY A 170 -13.04 -1.04 -1.72
CA GLY A 170 -14.04 -0.69 -0.70
C GLY A 170 -14.42 -1.82 0.28
N LYS A 171 -13.72 -2.96 0.27
CA LYS A 171 -13.94 -4.10 1.20
C LYS A 171 -14.07 -3.66 2.65
N SER A 172 -13.04 -2.95 3.15
CA SER A 172 -12.97 -2.51 4.54
C SER A 172 -14.11 -1.56 4.90
N THR A 173 -14.48 -0.67 3.97
CA THR A 173 -15.57 0.28 4.12
C THR A 173 -16.93 -0.40 4.14
N VAL A 174 -17.16 -1.40 3.28
CA VAL A 174 -18.43 -2.14 3.18
C VAL A 174 -18.73 -2.89 4.47
N TRP A 175 -17.78 -3.69 4.98
CA TRP A 175 -18.06 -4.48 6.18
C TRP A 175 -18.22 -3.60 7.43
N ARG A 176 -17.42 -2.52 7.56
CA ARG A 176 -17.56 -1.57 8.67
C ARG A 176 -18.92 -0.88 8.64
N THR A 177 -19.31 -0.36 7.47
CA THR A 177 -20.61 0.31 7.31
C THR A 177 -21.78 -0.63 7.56
N LEU A 178 -21.68 -1.88 7.09
CA LEU A 178 -22.70 -2.88 7.34
C LEU A 178 -22.80 -3.24 8.83
N LEU A 179 -21.67 -3.43 9.52
CA LEU A 179 -21.65 -3.78 10.94
C LEU A 179 -22.41 -2.76 11.78
N ASP A 180 -22.20 -1.47 11.50
CA ASP A 180 -22.88 -0.36 12.16
C ASP A 180 -24.35 -0.24 11.73
N ALA A 181 -24.64 -0.44 10.43
CA ALA A 181 -26.02 -0.35 9.91
C ALA A 181 -26.92 -1.43 10.52
N MET A 182 -26.37 -2.63 10.75
CA MET A 182 -27.12 -3.74 11.32
C MET A 182 -27.54 -3.47 12.77
N GLU A 183 -26.82 -2.64 13.53
CA GLU A 183 -27.21 -2.29 14.91
C GLU A 183 -28.59 -1.63 14.93
N LYS A 184 -28.95 -0.83 13.93
CA LYS A 184 -30.27 -0.21 13.85
C LYS A 184 -31.39 -1.21 13.52
N LEU A 185 -31.06 -2.32 12.85
CA LEU A 185 -32.05 -3.31 12.43
C LEU A 185 -32.51 -4.18 13.59
N ASP A 186 -31.57 -4.63 14.44
CA ASP A 186 -31.85 -5.59 15.52
C ASP A 186 -31.52 -5.08 16.92
N ASN A 187 -31.07 -3.83 17.05
CA ASN A 187 -30.66 -3.20 18.30
C ASN A 187 -29.52 -3.96 19.01
N VAL A 188 -28.70 -4.69 18.25
CA VAL A 188 -27.53 -5.41 18.75
C VAL A 188 -26.26 -4.71 18.26
N LYS A 189 -25.52 -4.13 19.21
CA LYS A 189 -24.23 -3.51 18.92
C LYS A 189 -23.25 -4.51 18.30
N GLY A 190 -22.56 -4.08 17.25
CA GLY A 190 -21.46 -4.80 16.62
C GLY A 190 -20.10 -4.36 17.15
N ASP A 191 -19.26 -5.31 17.53
CA ASP A 191 -17.85 -5.11 17.84
C ASP A 191 -17.00 -5.94 16.87
N ALA A 192 -15.88 -5.40 16.39
CA ALA A 192 -14.97 -6.07 15.46
C ALA A 192 -13.54 -6.13 16.00
N TYR A 193 -12.93 -7.31 15.92
CA TYR A 193 -11.52 -7.55 16.18
C TYR A 193 -10.81 -7.77 14.83
N VAL A 194 -9.99 -6.82 14.41
CA VAL A 194 -9.20 -6.95 13.18
C VAL A 194 -7.82 -7.49 13.55
N VAL A 195 -7.37 -8.55 12.87
CA VAL A 195 -6.07 -9.21 13.08
C VAL A 195 -5.43 -9.43 11.72
N ASP A 196 -4.17 -9.04 11.55
CA ASP A 196 -3.38 -9.48 10.40
C ASP A 196 -2.68 -10.81 10.76
N PRO A 197 -3.08 -11.95 10.15
CA PRO A 197 -2.53 -13.26 10.48
C PRO A 197 -1.07 -13.44 10.04
N LYS A 198 -0.53 -12.54 9.20
CA LYS A 198 0.85 -12.59 8.68
C LYS A 198 1.79 -11.63 9.41
N ALA A 199 1.23 -10.66 10.13
CA ALA A 199 1.97 -9.76 11.02
C ALA A 199 2.48 -10.46 12.29
N VAL A 200 1.87 -11.59 12.67
CA VAL A 200 2.26 -12.44 13.80
C VAL A 200 2.65 -13.84 13.32
N SER A 201 3.45 -14.56 14.09
CA SER A 201 3.72 -15.97 13.80
C SER A 201 2.49 -16.86 14.07
N LYS A 202 2.48 -18.08 13.50
CA LYS A 202 1.41 -19.07 13.73
C LYS A 202 1.22 -19.37 15.22
N GLU A 203 2.32 -19.49 15.96
CA GLU A 203 2.30 -19.72 17.41
C GLU A 203 1.75 -18.51 18.17
N GLU A 204 2.06 -17.29 17.74
CA GLU A 204 1.50 -16.08 18.36
C GLU A 204 0.04 -15.87 18.01
N LEU A 205 -0.43 -16.39 16.87
CA LEU A 205 -1.83 -16.31 16.45
C LEU A 205 -2.71 -17.29 17.24
N TYR A 206 -2.32 -18.56 17.33
CA TYR A 206 -3.14 -19.62 17.96
C TYR A 206 -2.73 -19.97 19.38
N GLY A 207 -1.46 -19.81 19.72
CA GLY A 207 -0.87 -20.27 20.96
C GLY A 207 0.11 -21.41 20.76
N LYS A 208 0.87 -21.70 21.81
CA LYS A 208 1.86 -22.78 21.84
C LYS A 208 1.81 -23.53 23.17
N LEU A 209 2.16 -24.80 23.11
CA LEU A 209 2.39 -25.64 24.27
C LEU A 209 3.88 -25.64 24.56
N ASP A 210 4.30 -25.19 25.75
CA ASP A 210 5.70 -25.26 26.14
C ASP A 210 6.12 -26.73 26.28
N PRO A 211 7.16 -27.19 25.56
CA PRO A 211 7.55 -28.60 25.58
C PRO A 211 8.15 -29.04 26.92
N THR A 212 8.59 -28.10 27.76
CA THR A 212 9.21 -28.35 29.07
C THR A 212 8.18 -28.28 30.19
N THR A 213 7.41 -27.20 30.27
CA THR A 213 6.44 -27.00 31.36
C THR A 213 5.08 -27.65 31.08
N LEU A 214 4.81 -28.00 29.82
CA LEU A 214 3.49 -28.43 29.33
C LEU A 214 2.39 -27.38 29.59
N GLU A 215 2.78 -26.12 29.82
CA GLU A 215 1.85 -25.02 29.98
C GLU A 215 1.42 -24.50 28.61
N TRP A 216 0.12 -24.29 28.47
CA TRP A 216 -0.47 -23.70 27.28
C TRP A 216 -0.44 -22.17 27.38
N THR A 217 0.16 -21.52 26.39
CA THR A 217 0.07 -20.07 26.22
C THR A 217 -0.83 -19.77 25.03
N ASP A 218 -1.92 -19.02 25.26
CA ASP A 218 -2.80 -18.59 24.18
C ASP A 218 -2.08 -17.67 23.18
N GLY A 219 -2.59 -17.64 21.96
CA GLY A 219 -2.27 -16.68 20.91
C GLY A 219 -3.33 -15.58 20.81
N VAL A 220 -3.15 -14.64 19.88
CA VAL A 220 -4.06 -13.50 19.68
C VAL A 220 -5.49 -13.96 19.39
N PHE A 221 -5.68 -14.90 18.46
CA PHE A 221 -7.00 -15.39 18.07
C PHE A 221 -7.68 -16.18 19.19
N THR A 222 -6.94 -17.05 19.88
CA THR A 222 -7.48 -17.86 20.97
C THR A 222 -7.84 -17.03 22.19
N ASP A 223 -7.02 -16.04 22.54
CA ASP A 223 -7.32 -15.09 23.60
C ASP A 223 -8.56 -14.23 23.26
N ILE A 224 -8.69 -13.71 22.04
CA ILE A 224 -9.91 -12.98 21.60
C ILE A 224 -11.15 -13.88 21.73
N LEU A 225 -11.06 -15.12 21.26
CA LEU A 225 -12.18 -16.06 21.33
C LEU A 225 -12.56 -16.38 22.78
N ARG A 226 -11.59 -16.55 23.68
CA ARG A 226 -11.85 -16.76 25.12
C ARG A 226 -12.48 -15.53 25.77
N ARG A 227 -12.04 -14.32 25.43
CA ARG A 227 -12.64 -13.09 25.94
C ARG A 227 -14.12 -13.03 25.57
N ILE A 228 -14.44 -13.31 24.31
CA ILE A 228 -15.84 -13.39 23.84
C ILE A 228 -16.62 -14.45 24.63
N LEU A 229 -16.10 -15.67 24.73
CA LEU A 229 -16.76 -16.77 25.45
C LEU A 229 -17.01 -16.46 26.93
N SER A 230 -16.06 -15.78 27.56
CA SER A 230 -16.13 -15.41 28.97
C SER A 230 -17.18 -14.33 29.25
N GLY A 231 -17.47 -13.47 28.27
CA GLY A 231 -18.54 -12.47 28.32
C GLY A 231 -18.42 -11.44 29.45
N HIS A 232 -17.22 -11.23 30.01
CA HIS A 232 -17.02 -10.37 31.18
C HIS A 232 -17.47 -8.91 30.96
N ARG A 233 -17.51 -8.42 29.71
CA ARG A 233 -17.94 -7.06 29.35
C ARG A 233 -19.25 -7.06 28.55
N GLY A 234 -19.99 -8.16 28.56
CA GLY A 234 -21.25 -8.31 27.83
C GLY A 234 -21.08 -8.68 26.35
N GLU A 235 -19.93 -9.26 25.97
CA GLU A 235 -19.63 -9.68 24.59
C GLU A 235 -20.67 -10.68 24.06
N ASN A 236 -21.24 -11.50 24.94
CA ASN A 236 -22.29 -12.48 24.64
C ASN A 236 -23.61 -11.87 24.15
N GLN A 237 -23.88 -10.60 24.49
CA GLN A 237 -25.09 -9.89 24.06
C GLN A 237 -24.87 -9.06 22.79
N ARG A 238 -23.61 -8.98 22.33
CA ARG A 238 -23.21 -8.18 21.17
C ARG A 238 -22.84 -9.08 20.01
N ARG A 239 -22.91 -8.53 18.79
CA ARG A 239 -22.39 -9.18 17.60
C ARG A 239 -20.88 -9.04 17.58
N GLN A 240 -20.18 -10.15 17.44
CA GLN A 240 -18.71 -10.17 17.48
C GLN A 240 -18.17 -10.61 16.12
N TRP A 241 -17.44 -9.74 15.44
CA TRP A 241 -16.75 -10.08 14.19
C TRP A 241 -15.25 -10.21 14.46
N ILE A 242 -14.66 -11.32 14.03
CA ILE A 242 -13.21 -11.51 14.02
C ILE A 242 -12.79 -11.45 12.55
N MET A 243 -12.11 -10.37 12.18
CA MET A 243 -11.66 -10.09 10.83
C MET A 243 -10.18 -10.43 10.69
N PHE A 244 -9.85 -11.38 9.81
CA PHE A 244 -8.50 -11.62 9.34
C PHE A 244 -8.21 -10.73 8.13
N ASP A 245 -7.59 -9.59 8.39
CA ASP A 245 -7.15 -8.65 7.36
C ASP A 245 -5.69 -8.96 7.00
N GLY A 246 -5.46 -9.89 6.08
CA GLY A 246 -4.12 -10.29 5.63
C GLY A 246 -4.19 -11.48 4.68
N ASP A 247 -3.03 -11.95 4.20
CA ASP A 247 -2.99 -13.02 3.20
C ASP A 247 -3.40 -14.39 3.78
N VAL A 248 -4.10 -15.19 2.96
CA VAL A 248 -4.55 -16.53 3.34
C VAL A 248 -3.64 -17.58 2.72
N ASP A 249 -3.05 -18.39 3.58
CA ASP A 249 -2.23 -19.54 3.20
C ASP A 249 -2.63 -20.80 3.99
N PRO A 250 -2.19 -22.00 3.56
CA PRO A 250 -2.52 -23.25 4.24
C PRO A 250 -1.94 -23.35 5.65
N GLU A 251 -0.81 -22.71 5.93
CA GLU A 251 -0.04 -22.91 7.16
C GLU A 251 -0.83 -22.46 8.40
N TRP A 252 -1.47 -21.29 8.34
CA TRP A 252 -2.31 -20.81 9.42
C TRP A 252 -3.79 -21.13 9.22
N ALA A 253 -4.30 -21.14 7.98
CA ALA A 253 -5.75 -21.31 7.75
C ALA A 253 -6.24 -22.75 7.99
N GLU A 254 -5.37 -23.76 7.92
CA GLU A 254 -5.76 -25.15 8.18
C GLU A 254 -6.33 -25.37 9.59
N ASN A 255 -5.79 -24.67 10.59
CA ASN A 255 -6.28 -24.75 11.97
C ASN A 255 -7.73 -24.24 12.12
N LEU A 256 -8.22 -23.45 11.16
CA LEU A 256 -9.60 -22.94 11.15
C LEU A 256 -10.58 -23.87 10.43
N ASN A 257 -10.11 -24.95 9.82
CA ASN A 257 -10.99 -25.82 9.03
C ASN A 257 -12.13 -26.46 9.85
N SER A 258 -11.85 -26.88 11.09
CA SER A 258 -12.89 -27.39 12.01
C SER A 258 -13.72 -26.27 12.65
N VAL A 259 -13.21 -25.04 12.59
CA VAL A 259 -13.89 -23.84 13.09
C VAL A 259 -14.93 -23.37 12.07
N LEU A 260 -14.58 -23.40 10.78
CA LEU A 260 -15.37 -22.90 9.66
C LEU A 260 -16.42 -23.92 9.17
N ASP A 261 -16.31 -25.19 9.54
CA ASP A 261 -17.31 -26.20 9.18
C ASP A 261 -18.49 -26.27 10.18
N ASP A 262 -19.37 -27.24 9.97
CA ASP A 262 -20.56 -27.47 10.80
C ASP A 262 -20.21 -27.78 12.27
N ASN A 263 -18.97 -28.18 12.59
CA ASN A 263 -18.56 -28.51 13.95
C ASN A 263 -18.44 -27.26 14.83
N LYS A 264 -18.04 -26.12 14.26
CA LYS A 264 -17.85 -24.84 14.98
C LYS A 264 -16.97 -24.98 16.23
N LEU A 265 -15.90 -25.76 16.12
CA LEU A 265 -15.01 -26.07 17.23
C LEU A 265 -13.54 -25.83 16.84
N LEU A 266 -12.85 -25.02 17.62
CA LEU A 266 -11.40 -24.89 17.56
C LEU A 266 -10.77 -25.90 18.51
N THR A 267 -9.98 -26.82 17.99
CA THR A 267 -9.26 -27.81 18.80
C THR A 267 -7.80 -27.38 18.92
N LEU A 268 -7.35 -27.15 20.15
CA LEU A 268 -6.01 -26.71 20.46
C LEU A 268 -5.08 -27.91 20.73
N PRO A 269 -3.76 -27.79 20.52
CA PRO A 269 -2.79 -28.85 20.82
C PRO A 269 -2.82 -29.39 22.26
N ASN A 270 -3.25 -28.58 23.23
CA ASN A 270 -3.45 -29.00 24.63
C ASN A 270 -4.69 -29.90 24.84
N GLY A 271 -5.44 -30.19 23.77
CA GLY A 271 -6.67 -30.99 23.80
C GLY A 271 -7.95 -30.20 24.11
N GLU A 272 -7.83 -28.91 24.43
CA GLU A 272 -8.96 -28.05 24.70
C GLU A 272 -9.76 -27.77 23.42
N ARG A 273 -11.09 -27.71 23.58
CA ARG A 273 -12.02 -27.47 22.49
C ARG A 273 -12.84 -26.22 22.77
N LEU A 274 -12.57 -25.15 22.02
CA LEU A 274 -13.29 -23.89 22.11
C LEU A 274 -14.41 -23.88 21.07
N ALA A 275 -15.66 -23.83 21.52
CA ALA A 275 -16.81 -23.70 20.63
C ALA A 275 -16.94 -22.26 20.14
N ILE A 276 -17.35 -22.07 18.88
CA ILE A 276 -17.67 -20.75 18.33
C ILE A 276 -19.12 -20.41 18.65
N PRO A 277 -19.38 -19.35 19.44
CA PRO A 277 -20.73 -18.91 19.74
C PRO A 277 -21.51 -18.44 18.49
N PRO A 278 -22.84 -18.52 18.50
CA PRO A 278 -23.67 -18.11 17.37
C PRO A 278 -23.63 -16.60 17.07
N ASN A 279 -23.21 -15.76 18.02
CA ASN A 279 -23.01 -14.32 17.84
C ASN A 279 -21.64 -13.96 17.23
N VAL A 280 -20.74 -14.93 17.04
CA VAL A 280 -19.42 -14.74 16.42
C VAL A 280 -19.49 -14.99 14.92
N ARG A 281 -18.84 -14.13 14.14
CA ARG A 281 -18.52 -14.35 12.72
C ARG A 281 -17.02 -14.23 12.51
N ILE A 282 -16.48 -15.11 11.68
CA ILE A 282 -15.07 -15.09 11.28
C ILE A 282 -15.03 -14.64 9.83
N MET A 283 -14.37 -13.53 9.58
CA MET A 283 -14.28 -12.92 8.27
C MET A 283 -12.83 -12.86 7.81
N PHE A 284 -12.62 -12.85 6.49
CA PHE A 284 -11.32 -12.72 5.88
C PHE A 284 -11.38 -11.58 4.87
N GLU A 285 -10.49 -10.60 4.99
CA GLU A 285 -10.30 -9.55 4.01
C GLU A 285 -8.99 -9.80 3.27
N VAL A 286 -9.10 -10.26 2.02
CA VAL A 286 -7.99 -10.75 1.22
C VAL A 286 -7.94 -10.06 -0.14
N ASP A 287 -6.72 -9.91 -0.65
CA ASP A 287 -6.49 -9.41 -2.01
C ASP A 287 -6.72 -10.51 -3.05
N THR A 288 -6.08 -11.66 -2.85
CA THR A 288 -6.14 -12.83 -3.72
C THR A 288 -6.20 -14.14 -2.93
N LEU A 289 -6.70 -15.19 -3.56
CA LEU A 289 -6.77 -16.56 -3.02
C LEU A 289 -5.79 -17.52 -3.71
N LYS A 290 -4.76 -16.99 -4.37
CA LYS A 290 -3.77 -17.78 -5.14
C LYS A 290 -3.16 -18.95 -4.35
N TYR A 291 -2.87 -18.74 -3.08
CA TYR A 291 -2.22 -19.75 -2.20
C TYR A 291 -3.20 -20.42 -1.23
N ALA A 292 -4.49 -20.06 -1.27
CA ALA A 292 -5.49 -20.63 -0.37
C ALA A 292 -5.89 -22.05 -0.81
N THR A 293 -6.12 -22.95 0.16
CA THR A 293 -6.60 -24.30 -0.17
C THR A 293 -8.11 -24.31 -0.44
N LEU A 294 -8.54 -25.17 -1.37
CA LEU A 294 -9.97 -25.44 -1.58
C LEU A 294 -10.67 -25.92 -0.31
N ALA A 295 -9.96 -26.58 0.60
CA ALA A 295 -10.51 -27.04 1.88
C ALA A 295 -10.94 -25.87 2.78
N THR A 296 -10.18 -24.77 2.77
CA THR A 296 -10.51 -23.53 3.49
C THR A 296 -11.63 -22.77 2.78
N VAL A 297 -11.47 -22.53 1.46
CA VAL A 297 -12.39 -21.70 0.67
C VAL A 297 -13.80 -22.29 0.62
N SER A 298 -13.93 -23.61 0.45
CA SER A 298 -15.24 -24.28 0.37
C SER A 298 -16.06 -24.23 1.65
N ARG A 299 -15.46 -23.88 2.80
CA ARG A 299 -16.16 -23.74 4.10
C ARG A 299 -16.64 -22.31 4.37
N CYS A 300 -16.22 -21.34 3.57
CA CYS A 300 -16.61 -19.95 3.72
C CYS A 300 -17.67 -19.54 2.69
N GLY A 301 -18.56 -18.65 3.11
CA GLY A 301 -19.27 -17.78 2.18
C GLY A 301 -18.27 -16.83 1.52
N MET A 302 -18.57 -16.35 0.30
CA MET A 302 -17.65 -15.49 -0.42
C MET A 302 -18.37 -14.32 -1.07
N VAL A 303 -17.79 -13.14 -0.92
CA VAL A 303 -18.22 -11.91 -1.59
C VAL A 303 -17.05 -11.41 -2.43
N TRP A 304 -17.22 -11.45 -3.75
CA TRP A 304 -16.24 -10.92 -4.70
C TRP A 304 -16.38 -9.40 -4.83
N PHE A 305 -15.30 -8.65 -4.72
CA PHE A 305 -15.25 -7.21 -4.91
C PHE A 305 -14.50 -6.90 -6.21
N ALA A 306 -15.22 -6.36 -7.18
CA ALA A 306 -14.64 -5.90 -8.43
C ALA A 306 -14.16 -4.44 -8.31
N ASN A 307 -13.33 -4.01 -9.25
CA ASN A 307 -12.77 -2.65 -9.29
C ASN A 307 -13.80 -1.55 -9.48
N ASP A 308 -15.02 -1.88 -9.92
CA ASP A 308 -16.13 -0.97 -10.20
C ASP A 308 -17.03 -0.70 -8.98
N VAL A 309 -16.75 -1.32 -7.83
CA VAL A 309 -17.50 -1.08 -6.58
C VAL A 309 -17.23 0.33 -6.06
N VAL A 310 -15.99 0.80 -6.21
CA VAL A 310 -15.58 2.16 -5.90
C VAL A 310 -15.33 2.86 -7.23
N THR A 311 -16.25 3.75 -7.62
CA THR A 311 -16.08 4.59 -8.80
C THR A 311 -14.90 5.51 -8.57
N GLN A 312 -13.92 5.44 -9.46
CA GLN A 312 -12.71 6.25 -9.40
C GLN A 312 -12.86 7.63 -10.04
N GLU A 313 -14.03 7.91 -10.62
CA GLU A 313 -14.36 9.15 -11.32
C GLU A 313 -14.61 10.30 -10.34
N HIS A 314 -15.38 10.07 -9.27
CA HIS A 314 -15.79 11.13 -8.34
C HIS A 314 -14.85 11.31 -7.14
N GLY A 315 -13.56 11.52 -7.38
CA GLY A 315 -12.79 12.27 -6.39
C GLY A 315 -13.52 13.60 -6.18
N ASN A 316 -13.80 14.00 -4.93
CA ASN A 316 -14.61 15.18 -4.55
C ASN A 316 -14.15 16.55 -5.11
N LEU A 317 -13.24 16.57 -6.09
CA LEU A 317 -12.84 17.70 -6.92
C LEU A 317 -13.74 17.90 -8.16
N GLU A 318 -14.70 17.01 -8.45
CA GLU A 318 -15.60 17.12 -9.62
C GLU A 318 -16.96 17.78 -9.32
N SER A 319 -17.04 18.74 -8.39
CA SER A 319 -18.21 19.63 -8.36
C SER A 319 -18.12 20.66 -9.50
N GLU A 320 -18.93 20.42 -10.54
CA GLU A 320 -19.25 21.30 -11.68
C GLU A 320 -18.21 21.42 -12.81
N LYS A 321 -18.18 20.42 -13.72
CA LYS A 321 -18.22 20.55 -15.21
C LYS A 321 -17.73 19.27 -15.88
N ALA A 322 -18.61 18.28 -16.03
CA ALA A 322 -18.36 17.06 -16.79
C ALA A 322 -18.60 17.25 -18.31
N ASP A 323 -18.01 18.28 -18.92
CA ASP A 323 -18.20 18.54 -20.37
C ASP A 323 -16.91 18.90 -21.13
N THR A 324 -15.72 18.86 -20.51
CA THR A 324 -14.45 19.21 -21.20
C THR A 324 -13.45 18.07 -21.38
N GLY A 325 -13.64 16.88 -20.79
CA GLY A 325 -12.70 15.76 -20.99
C GLY A 325 -11.30 15.98 -20.37
N GLU A 326 -11.16 16.94 -19.46
CA GLU A 326 -9.88 17.39 -18.86
C GLU A 326 -9.90 17.19 -17.34
N GLY A 327 -10.06 15.95 -16.87
CA GLY A 327 -10.09 15.59 -15.45
C GLY A 327 -8.95 14.66 -14.99
N PRO A 328 -8.83 14.38 -13.67
CA PRO A 328 -7.87 13.41 -13.12
C PRO A 328 -7.97 12.01 -13.75
N GLY A 329 -9.12 11.68 -14.35
CA GLY A 329 -9.34 10.45 -15.12
C GLY A 329 -8.37 10.26 -16.29
N VAL A 330 -8.09 11.32 -17.06
CA VAL A 330 -7.14 11.26 -18.19
C VAL A 330 -5.71 11.09 -17.69
N CYS A 331 -5.32 11.85 -16.66
CA CYS A 331 -4.01 11.75 -16.04
C CYS A 331 -3.71 10.34 -15.52
N ARG A 332 -4.74 9.67 -14.96
CA ARG A 332 -4.66 8.30 -14.48
C ARG A 332 -4.46 7.29 -15.60
N GLN A 333 -5.20 7.43 -16.71
CA GLN A 333 -5.04 6.56 -17.86
C GLN A 333 -3.65 6.71 -18.47
N LEU A 334 -3.19 7.95 -18.64
CA LEU A 334 -1.84 8.25 -19.10
C LEU A 334 -0.77 7.62 -18.19
N ALA A 335 -0.93 7.74 -16.87
CA ALA A 335 0.01 7.16 -15.92
C ALA A 335 -0.03 5.62 -15.94
N PHE A 336 -1.19 5.01 -16.14
CA PHE A 336 -1.34 3.54 -16.18
C PHE A 336 -0.60 2.91 -17.37
N GLU A 337 -0.49 3.63 -18.48
CA GLU A 337 0.22 3.17 -19.69
C GLU A 337 1.75 3.32 -19.61
N MET A 338 2.26 4.01 -18.59
CA MET A 338 3.69 4.24 -18.39
C MET A 338 4.35 3.13 -17.57
N ASP A 339 5.65 2.95 -17.75
CA ASP A 339 6.44 2.03 -16.94
C ASP A 339 6.81 2.66 -15.58
N HIS A 340 6.49 1.93 -14.50
CA HIS A 340 6.81 2.28 -13.11
C HIS A 340 7.72 1.23 -12.50
N ILE A 341 8.43 1.59 -11.42
CA ILE A 341 9.30 0.65 -10.70
C ILE A 341 8.49 -0.33 -9.87
N MET A 342 7.47 0.15 -9.17
CA MET A 342 6.50 -0.67 -8.46
C MET A 342 5.18 -0.72 -9.23
N THR A 343 4.42 -1.80 -9.07
CA THR A 343 3.11 -1.95 -9.72
C THR A 343 2.22 -0.74 -9.49
N PHE A 344 1.81 -0.06 -10.57
CA PHE A 344 0.98 1.13 -10.47
C PHE A 344 -0.42 0.77 -9.97
N THR A 345 -0.87 1.47 -8.94
CA THR A 345 -2.25 1.40 -8.47
C THR A 345 -2.82 2.81 -8.32
N SER A 346 -4.04 3.02 -8.79
CA SER A 346 -4.70 4.32 -8.70
C SER A 346 -4.80 4.83 -7.27
N ILE A 347 -5.00 3.92 -6.31
CA ILE A 347 -5.11 4.28 -4.89
C ILE A 347 -3.80 4.86 -4.35
N ARG A 348 -2.64 4.30 -4.72
CA ARG A 348 -1.33 4.84 -4.32
C ARG A 348 -1.12 6.26 -4.87
N ALA A 349 -1.42 6.46 -6.15
CA ALA A 349 -1.30 7.76 -6.81
C ALA A 349 -2.25 8.80 -6.21
N LEU A 350 -3.49 8.41 -5.88
CA LEU A 350 -4.45 9.29 -5.21
C LEU A 350 -4.05 9.62 -3.76
N THR A 351 -3.53 8.65 -3.00
CA THR A 351 -2.98 8.91 -1.66
C THR A 351 -1.87 9.95 -1.74
N GLY A 352 -0.91 9.78 -2.65
CA GLY A 352 0.15 10.77 -2.88
C GLY A 352 -0.38 12.13 -3.35
N LEU A 353 -1.44 12.16 -4.16
CA LEU A 353 -2.06 13.40 -4.64
C LEU A 353 -2.71 14.17 -3.48
N PHE A 354 -3.53 13.49 -2.68
CA PHE A 354 -4.23 14.10 -1.55
C PHE A 354 -3.25 14.63 -0.49
N SER A 355 -2.15 13.91 -0.28
CA SER A 355 -1.03 14.34 0.53
C SER A 355 -0.45 15.68 0.08
N MET A 356 -0.14 15.78 -1.22
CA MET A 356 0.40 17.00 -1.79
C MET A 356 -0.63 18.13 -1.80
N VAL A 357 -1.88 17.88 -2.15
CA VAL A 357 -2.95 18.90 -2.10
C VAL A 357 -3.08 19.47 -0.68
N ARG A 358 -3.01 18.63 0.35
CA ARG A 358 -3.02 19.08 1.74
C ARG A 358 -1.80 19.94 2.07
N LYS A 359 -0.60 19.56 1.60
CA LYS A 359 0.58 20.43 1.73
C LYS A 359 0.38 21.78 1.04
N GLY A 360 -0.21 21.81 -0.16
CA GLY A 360 -0.54 23.05 -0.87
C GLY A 360 -1.50 23.93 -0.06
N ILE A 361 -2.52 23.35 0.57
CA ILE A 361 -3.44 24.06 1.48
C ILE A 361 -2.67 24.60 2.70
N ASN A 362 -1.82 23.79 3.33
CA ASN A 362 -1.02 24.23 4.47
C ASN A 362 -0.09 25.38 4.10
N MET A 363 0.54 25.37 2.91
CA MET A 363 1.37 26.47 2.44
C MET A 363 0.58 27.79 2.30
N ILE A 364 -0.70 27.73 1.91
CA ILE A 364 -1.58 28.90 1.87
C ILE A 364 -1.85 29.40 3.28
N LEU A 365 -2.23 28.50 4.21
CA LEU A 365 -2.52 28.85 5.59
C LEU A 365 -1.30 29.46 6.29
N GLU A 366 -0.11 28.86 6.11
CA GLU A 366 1.15 29.37 6.64
C GLU A 366 1.49 30.75 6.08
N TYR A 367 1.24 30.99 4.78
CA TYR A 367 1.45 32.29 4.19
C TYR A 367 0.54 33.35 4.82
N ASP A 368 -0.75 33.04 4.98
CA ASP A 368 -1.73 33.97 5.57
C ASP A 368 -1.47 34.22 7.06
N GLU A 369 -0.99 33.23 7.82
CA GLU A 369 -0.58 33.38 9.22
C GLU A 369 0.63 34.33 9.36
N VAL A 370 1.60 34.25 8.45
CA VAL A 370 2.77 35.14 8.46
C VAL A 370 2.41 36.55 7.97
N HIS A 371 1.43 36.66 7.06
CA HIS A 371 1.04 37.92 6.42
C HIS A 371 -0.38 38.36 6.81
N GLU A 372 -0.68 38.44 8.11
CA GLU A 372 -2.03 38.80 8.61
C GLU A 372 -2.61 40.10 7.99
N GLU A 373 -1.75 41.10 7.70
CA GLU A 373 -2.17 42.37 7.09
C GLU A 373 -2.40 42.29 5.57
N PHE A 374 -1.80 41.31 4.89
CA PHE A 374 -1.83 41.14 3.44
C PHE A 374 -1.99 39.66 3.08
N PRO A 375 -3.15 39.06 3.37
CA PRO A 375 -3.42 37.67 3.01
C PRO A 375 -3.44 37.50 1.48
N LEU A 376 -3.38 36.25 1.05
CA LEU A 376 -3.46 35.88 -0.36
C LEU A 376 -4.71 36.45 -1.03
N ALA A 377 -4.50 37.20 -2.10
CA ALA A 377 -5.60 37.68 -2.93
C ALA A 377 -6.25 36.49 -3.66
N ASP A 378 -7.58 36.56 -3.84
CA ASP A 378 -8.37 35.46 -4.43
C ASP A 378 -7.86 35.02 -5.81
N ASP A 379 -7.38 35.95 -6.63
CA ASP A 379 -6.83 35.67 -7.95
C ASP A 379 -5.52 34.90 -7.88
N VAL A 380 -4.65 35.25 -6.92
CA VAL A 380 -3.38 34.55 -6.65
C VAL A 380 -3.66 33.15 -6.10
N LEU A 381 -4.59 33.03 -5.15
CA LEU A 381 -5.03 31.77 -4.56
C LEU A 381 -5.52 30.79 -5.64
N GLN A 382 -6.43 31.25 -6.51
CA GLN A 382 -6.96 30.45 -7.62
C GLN A 382 -5.87 30.06 -8.63
N SER A 383 -4.91 30.95 -8.89
CA SER A 383 -3.77 30.65 -9.76
C SER A 383 -2.86 29.59 -9.16
N PHE A 384 -2.54 29.73 -7.86
CA PHE A 384 -1.68 28.81 -7.12
C PHE A 384 -2.29 27.41 -7.06
N ILE A 385 -3.54 27.27 -6.60
CA ILE A 385 -4.18 25.96 -6.43
C ILE A 385 -4.22 25.18 -7.75
N LYS A 386 -4.61 25.83 -8.86
CA LYS A 386 -4.69 25.18 -10.17
C LYS A 386 -3.33 24.65 -10.65
N LYS A 387 -2.28 25.48 -10.55
CA LYS A 387 -0.92 25.11 -10.97
C LYS A 387 -0.29 24.10 -10.01
N TYR A 388 -0.52 24.26 -8.70
CA TYR A 388 -0.02 23.35 -7.69
C TYR A 388 -0.66 21.97 -7.81
N LEU A 389 -1.94 21.88 -8.22
CA LEU A 389 -2.58 20.61 -8.54
C LEU A 389 -1.87 19.89 -9.70
N VAL A 390 -1.49 20.60 -10.76
CA VAL A 390 -0.69 20.04 -11.87
C VAL A 390 0.66 19.53 -11.35
N PHE A 391 1.35 20.33 -10.55
CA PHE A 391 2.60 19.93 -9.90
C PHE A 391 2.41 18.65 -9.05
N ALA A 392 1.35 18.59 -8.25
CA ALA A 392 1.03 17.45 -7.42
C ALA A 392 0.77 16.19 -8.25
N ILE A 393 0.06 16.31 -9.39
CA ILE A 393 -0.18 15.19 -10.32
C ILE A 393 1.13 14.67 -10.93
N CYS A 394 2.05 15.57 -11.34
CA CYS A 394 3.37 15.17 -11.87
C CYS A 394 4.10 14.22 -10.91
N TRP A 395 4.06 14.52 -9.61
CA TRP A 395 4.78 13.77 -8.58
C TRP A 395 4.01 12.58 -8.01
N SER A 396 2.70 12.69 -7.82
CA SER A 396 1.92 11.61 -7.23
C SER A 396 1.65 10.47 -8.22
N PHE A 397 1.48 10.79 -9.51
CA PHE A 397 1.30 9.78 -10.56
C PHE A 397 2.62 9.40 -11.22
N GLY A 398 3.55 10.34 -11.37
CA GLY A 398 4.83 10.12 -12.04
C GLY A 398 6.03 9.87 -11.12
N GLY A 399 5.85 9.98 -9.80
CA GLY A 399 6.93 9.83 -8.82
C GLY A 399 7.64 8.48 -8.92
N ASP A 400 6.91 7.40 -9.18
CA ASP A 400 7.45 6.04 -9.29
C ASP A 400 7.95 5.66 -10.70
N MET A 401 7.93 6.62 -11.63
CA MET A 401 8.48 6.43 -12.98
C MET A 401 9.98 6.74 -13.01
N PHE A 402 10.70 6.04 -13.89
CA PHE A 402 12.07 6.42 -14.27
C PHE A 402 12.10 7.84 -14.84
N LEU A 403 13.25 8.54 -14.74
CA LEU A 403 13.35 9.95 -15.12
C LEU A 403 12.84 10.24 -16.54
N ASN A 404 13.30 9.47 -17.53
CA ASN A 404 12.89 9.67 -18.93
C ASN A 404 11.39 9.41 -19.14
N THR A 405 10.83 8.42 -18.45
CA THR A 405 9.39 8.10 -18.51
C THR A 405 8.57 9.20 -17.83
N ARG A 406 9.03 9.71 -16.68
CA ARG A 406 8.43 10.83 -15.96
C ARG A 406 8.42 12.11 -16.79
N MET A 407 9.52 12.40 -17.51
CA MET A 407 9.61 13.54 -18.42
C MET A 407 8.57 13.44 -19.55
N LYS A 408 8.45 12.27 -20.19
CA LYS A 408 7.42 12.01 -21.21
C LYS A 408 6.00 12.15 -20.65
N PHE A 409 5.76 11.63 -19.45
CA PHE A 409 4.47 11.79 -18.77
C PHE A 409 4.15 13.28 -18.51
N CYS A 410 5.12 14.06 -18.04
CA CYS A 410 4.96 15.50 -17.83
C CYS A 410 4.73 16.27 -19.14
N GLU A 411 5.38 15.86 -20.24
CA GLU A 411 5.15 16.42 -21.58
C GLU A 411 3.72 16.13 -22.08
N MET A 412 3.24 14.90 -21.90
CA MET A 412 1.85 14.54 -22.24
C MET A 412 0.85 15.30 -21.37
N LEU A 413 1.14 15.46 -20.07
CA LEU A 413 0.31 16.22 -19.15
C LEU A 413 0.23 17.71 -19.53
N ALA A 414 1.33 18.29 -20.02
CA ALA A 414 1.35 19.66 -20.51
C ALA A 414 0.36 19.90 -21.67
N GLY A 415 0.10 18.88 -22.49
CA GLY A 415 -0.91 18.92 -23.55
C GLY A 415 -2.36 18.92 -23.05
N HIS A 416 -2.58 18.63 -21.76
CA HIS A 416 -3.90 18.51 -21.12
C HIS A 416 -4.14 19.58 -20.04
N LEU A 417 -3.40 20.69 -20.06
CA LEU A 417 -3.53 21.77 -19.07
C LEU A 417 -4.83 22.59 -19.22
N GLY A 418 -5.52 22.50 -20.36
CA GLY A 418 -6.71 23.30 -20.65
C GLY A 418 -6.45 24.80 -20.52
N ASP A 419 -7.24 25.47 -19.68
CA ASP A 419 -7.12 26.91 -19.38
C ASP A 419 -6.01 27.25 -18.36
N ILE A 420 -5.28 26.27 -17.82
CA ILE A 420 -4.22 26.53 -16.84
C ILE A 420 -2.97 27.06 -17.56
N PRO A 421 -2.46 28.25 -17.23
CA PRO A 421 -1.27 28.79 -17.87
C PRO A 421 -0.03 27.89 -17.65
N ALA A 422 0.57 27.46 -18.74
CA ALA A 422 1.84 26.71 -18.74
C ALA A 422 3.02 27.59 -18.27
N PRO A 423 4.10 26.99 -17.73
CA PRO A 423 5.32 27.72 -17.40
C PRO A 423 5.99 28.31 -18.64
N ASP A 424 6.61 29.48 -18.47
CA ASP A 424 7.43 30.10 -19.52
C ASP A 424 8.67 29.26 -19.83
N GLY A 425 8.94 29.03 -21.11
CA GLY A 425 10.10 28.23 -21.55
C GLY A 425 9.86 26.72 -21.58
N LEU A 426 8.60 26.27 -21.45
CA LEU A 426 8.23 24.87 -21.65
C LEU A 426 8.48 24.42 -23.11
N GLY A 427 9.11 23.26 -23.29
CA GLY A 427 9.41 22.66 -24.60
C GLY A 427 10.89 22.37 -24.82
N GLY A 428 11.19 21.51 -25.78
CA GLY A 428 12.55 20.98 -25.97
C GLY A 428 12.92 20.01 -24.85
N ASP A 429 14.03 20.27 -24.17
CA ASP A 429 14.50 19.44 -23.04
C ASP A 429 13.87 19.82 -21.69
N THR A 430 13.07 20.90 -21.64
CA THR A 430 12.45 21.41 -20.41
C THR A 430 10.99 20.98 -20.29
N THR A 431 10.65 20.35 -19.17
CA THR A 431 9.31 19.78 -18.89
C THR A 431 8.67 20.41 -17.66
N LEU A 432 7.41 20.06 -17.35
CA LEU A 432 6.75 20.50 -16.11
C LEU A 432 7.52 20.10 -14.84
N LEU A 433 8.38 19.07 -14.90
CA LEU A 433 9.20 18.59 -13.79
C LEU A 433 10.26 19.62 -13.33
N ASP A 434 10.61 20.56 -14.20
CA ASP A 434 11.68 21.54 -13.99
C ASP A 434 11.18 22.83 -13.33
N PHE A 435 9.88 22.90 -13.02
CA PHE A 435 9.25 24.05 -12.40
C PHE A 435 8.63 23.73 -11.03
N GLU A 436 8.66 24.73 -10.14
CA GLU A 436 7.90 24.81 -8.89
C GLU A 436 6.82 25.89 -9.02
N VAL A 437 5.75 25.77 -8.22
CA VAL A 437 4.76 26.83 -8.06
C VAL A 437 4.99 27.53 -6.74
N ARG A 438 5.11 28.85 -6.77
CA ARG A 438 5.33 29.67 -5.57
C ARG A 438 4.03 30.21 -5.03
N VAL A 439 3.87 30.15 -3.70
CA VAL A 439 2.62 30.54 -3.03
C VAL A 439 2.43 32.05 -3.06
N GLU A 440 3.53 32.80 -3.02
CA GLU A 440 3.54 34.27 -2.89
C GLU A 440 2.87 34.98 -4.07
N ASP A 441 2.95 34.42 -5.28
CA ASP A 441 2.39 35.02 -6.49
C ASP A 441 1.64 34.03 -7.39
N GLY A 442 1.56 32.75 -7.00
CA GLY A 442 0.89 31.70 -7.77
C GLY A 442 1.51 31.46 -9.14
N LYS A 443 2.81 31.74 -9.35
CA LYS A 443 3.49 31.56 -10.64
C LYS A 443 4.48 30.40 -10.65
N TRP A 444 4.82 29.98 -11.86
CA TRP A 444 5.83 28.95 -12.12
C TRP A 444 7.24 29.54 -12.05
N TYR A 445 8.16 28.81 -11.43
CA TYR A 445 9.57 29.16 -11.33
C TYR A 445 10.44 27.94 -11.63
N HIS A 446 11.51 28.13 -12.41
CA HIS A 446 12.47 27.05 -12.64
C HIS A 446 13.24 26.71 -11.36
N TRP A 447 13.42 25.41 -11.06
CA TRP A 447 14.08 24.94 -9.84
C TRP A 447 15.50 25.48 -9.64
N ASP A 448 16.24 25.75 -10.73
CA ASP A 448 17.58 26.38 -10.67
C ASP A 448 17.62 27.66 -9.85
N LYS A 449 16.53 28.44 -9.84
CA LYS A 449 16.44 29.70 -9.08
C LYS A 449 16.39 29.47 -7.57
N ARG A 450 16.09 28.25 -7.12
CA ARG A 450 16.05 27.86 -5.71
C ARG A 450 17.36 27.23 -5.23
N VAL A 451 18.25 26.85 -6.14
CA VAL A 451 19.52 26.21 -5.79
C VAL A 451 20.51 27.26 -5.27
N PRO A 452 20.92 27.20 -3.98
CA PRO A 452 21.86 28.16 -3.43
C PRO A 452 23.27 27.95 -4.00
N THR A 453 23.98 29.04 -4.29
CA THR A 453 25.40 29.00 -4.60
C THR A 453 26.20 28.81 -3.31
N LEU A 454 26.56 27.57 -3.03
CA LEU A 454 27.31 27.23 -1.82
C LEU A 454 28.81 27.37 -2.07
N ASP A 455 29.47 28.27 -1.34
CA ASP A 455 30.93 28.25 -1.16
C ASP A 455 31.26 27.58 0.17
N ILE A 456 32.10 26.54 0.13
CA ILE A 456 32.43 25.74 1.31
C ILE A 456 33.89 25.96 1.73
N ASP A 457 34.12 25.88 3.03
CA ASP A 457 35.45 25.90 3.61
C ASP A 457 36.15 24.55 3.38
N PRO A 458 37.48 24.52 3.23
CA PRO A 458 38.21 23.29 2.97
C PRO A 458 37.99 22.22 4.03
N GLU A 459 37.89 22.59 5.31
CA GLU A 459 37.69 21.64 6.41
C GLU A 459 36.38 20.87 6.30
N LYS A 460 35.34 21.50 5.74
CA LYS A 460 34.02 20.88 5.54
C LYS A 460 34.01 19.87 4.40
N VAL A 461 35.04 19.86 3.55
CA VAL A 461 35.19 18.83 2.51
C VAL A 461 35.27 17.44 3.15
N ALA A 462 35.83 17.29 4.36
CA ALA A 462 35.88 16.01 5.05
C ALA A 462 34.54 15.53 5.62
N ASP A 463 33.55 16.43 5.75
CA ASP A 463 32.27 16.12 6.38
C ASP A 463 31.40 15.25 5.47
N SER A 464 31.12 14.01 5.88
CA SER A 464 30.24 13.08 5.16
C SER A 464 28.76 13.47 5.23
N SER A 465 28.39 14.37 6.14
CA SER A 465 27.02 14.87 6.32
C SER A 465 26.74 16.17 5.54
N LEU A 466 27.72 16.69 4.80
CA LEU A 466 27.55 17.86 3.95
C LEU A 466 26.89 17.48 2.62
N ILE A 467 25.73 18.08 2.36
CA ILE A 467 24.98 17.88 1.12
C ILE A 467 25.12 19.14 0.27
N ILE A 468 25.51 18.97 -0.99
CA ILE A 468 25.51 20.07 -1.95
C ILE A 468 24.15 20.11 -2.62
N SER A 469 23.43 21.22 -2.48
CA SER A 469 22.14 21.41 -3.10
C SER A 469 22.28 21.49 -4.63
N THR A 470 21.54 20.63 -5.31
CA THR A 470 21.26 20.65 -6.75
C THR A 470 19.76 20.76 -7.00
N VAL A 471 19.37 20.95 -8.27
CA VAL A 471 17.98 20.91 -8.73
C VAL A 471 17.27 19.65 -8.23
N ASP A 472 17.90 18.48 -8.42
CA ASP A 472 17.33 17.20 -7.99
C ASP A 472 17.10 17.16 -6.48
N THR A 473 18.06 17.66 -5.69
CA THR A 473 17.92 17.64 -4.22
C THR A 473 16.77 18.52 -3.75
N VAL A 474 16.65 19.76 -4.23
CA VAL A 474 15.59 20.68 -3.78
C VAL A 474 14.21 20.18 -4.20
N ARG A 475 14.13 19.60 -5.41
CA ARG A 475 12.91 19.06 -6.00
C ARG A 475 12.40 17.82 -5.25
N HIS A 476 13.25 16.82 -5.05
CA HIS A 476 12.86 15.60 -4.30
C HIS A 476 12.57 15.91 -2.84
N THR A 477 13.32 16.83 -2.23
CA THR A 477 13.10 17.27 -0.85
C THR A 477 11.71 17.90 -0.68
N ALA A 478 11.30 18.77 -1.61
CA ALA A 478 9.98 19.39 -1.55
C ALA A 478 8.85 18.34 -1.64
N THR A 479 8.99 17.36 -2.53
CA THR A 479 8.05 16.24 -2.68
C THR A 479 7.99 15.38 -1.42
N LEU A 480 9.14 14.99 -0.86
CA LEU A 480 9.21 14.18 0.36
C LEU A 480 8.64 14.92 1.58
N ALA A 481 8.92 16.21 1.71
CA ALA A 481 8.37 17.04 2.78
C ALA A 481 6.83 17.05 2.73
N ALA A 482 6.24 17.19 1.53
CA ALA A 482 4.79 17.15 1.36
C ALA A 482 4.17 15.84 1.88
N TRP A 483 4.81 14.69 1.63
CA TRP A 483 4.31 13.39 2.06
C TRP A 483 4.54 13.09 3.54
N LEU A 484 5.65 13.56 4.11
CA LEU A 484 6.00 13.31 5.51
C LEU A 484 5.18 14.18 6.49
N GLU A 485 4.82 15.40 6.08
CA GLU A 485 4.03 16.31 6.91
C GLU A 485 2.57 15.85 7.05
N GLU A 486 1.97 15.21 6.04
CA GLU A 486 0.59 14.70 6.13
C GLU A 486 0.42 13.71 7.28
N LEU A 487 1.43 12.86 7.50
CA LEU A 487 1.38 11.82 8.52
C LEU A 487 1.43 12.39 9.95
N GLN A 488 1.66 13.70 10.14
CA GLN A 488 1.84 14.33 11.45
C GLN A 488 0.57 14.98 12.06
N GLY A 489 -0.55 15.01 11.33
CA GLY A 489 -1.81 15.61 11.80
C GLY A 489 -1.77 17.14 11.96
N GLU A 490 -2.85 17.74 12.47
CA GLU A 490 -3.02 19.21 12.64
C GLU A 490 -1.97 19.88 13.56
N GLU A 491 -1.13 19.13 14.28
CA GLU A 491 -0.12 19.66 15.22
C GLU A 491 1.32 19.68 14.65
N ALA A 492 1.51 19.53 13.34
CA ALA A 492 2.83 19.41 12.71
C ALA A 492 3.52 20.78 12.48
N LEU A 493 4.30 21.22 13.47
CA LEU A 493 5.26 22.32 13.34
C LEU A 493 6.38 21.97 12.35
N HIS A 494 6.34 22.54 11.14
CA HIS A 494 7.46 22.87 10.22
C HIS A 494 8.74 21.99 10.23
N PHE A 495 9.06 21.35 9.10
CA PHE A 495 10.40 20.78 8.85
C PHE A 495 10.95 21.14 7.45
N GLU A 496 12.03 21.92 7.41
CA GLU A 496 12.92 21.95 6.24
C GLU A 496 13.74 20.67 6.23
N TRP A 497 13.51 19.83 5.23
CA TRP A 497 14.35 18.66 4.98
C TRP A 497 15.55 19.11 4.14
N THR A 498 16.75 18.68 4.52
CA THR A 498 17.84 18.52 3.56
C THR A 498 18.30 17.07 3.70
N THR A 499 18.51 16.39 2.57
CA THR A 499 18.79 14.96 2.43
C THR A 499 20.01 14.50 3.25
N GLY A 500 19.85 14.32 4.57
CA GLY A 500 20.89 13.84 5.49
C GLY A 500 21.07 14.66 6.77
N LYS A 501 20.41 15.81 6.93
CA LYS A 501 20.33 16.52 8.21
C LYS A 501 18.87 16.92 8.47
N ALA A 502 18.21 16.12 9.31
CA ALA A 502 17.00 16.54 10.02
C ALA A 502 17.40 17.67 10.98
N MET A 503 17.29 18.92 10.51
CA MET A 503 17.43 20.11 11.34
C MET A 503 16.14 20.92 11.26
N ALA A 504 15.10 20.38 11.89
CA ALA A 504 14.12 21.15 12.64
C ALA A 504 13.57 20.25 13.76
N GLY A 505 13.22 20.84 14.90
CA GLY A 505 13.45 20.30 16.24
C GLY A 505 12.48 19.25 16.82
N SER A 506 11.67 18.52 16.04
CA SER A 506 10.65 17.59 16.59
C SER A 506 10.74 16.13 16.14
N LEU A 507 11.61 15.80 15.17
CA LEU A 507 11.70 14.44 14.63
C LEU A 507 12.90 13.69 15.20
N GLU A 508 12.66 12.44 15.60
CA GLU A 508 13.69 11.49 16.03
C GLU A 508 13.78 10.35 15.01
N LEU A 509 14.93 10.24 14.35
CA LEU A 509 15.16 9.24 13.31
C LEU A 509 15.71 7.94 13.90
N ALA A 510 14.95 6.85 13.76
CA ALA A 510 15.37 5.50 14.09
C ALA A 510 15.76 4.76 12.79
N SER A 511 17.05 4.72 12.47
CA SER A 511 17.56 4.05 11.26
C SER A 511 17.74 2.55 11.48
N LEU A 512 17.15 1.76 10.57
CA LEU A 512 17.22 0.31 10.51
C LEU A 512 17.71 -0.12 9.13
N ASN A 513 18.59 -1.12 9.11
CA ASN A 513 19.01 -1.77 7.87
C ASN A 513 18.33 -3.13 7.79
N PHE A 514 17.44 -3.30 6.82
CA PHE A 514 16.79 -4.57 6.60
C PHE A 514 17.74 -5.54 5.90
N SER A 515 17.44 -6.81 6.09
CA SER A 515 18.14 -7.97 5.56
C SER A 515 17.11 -9.06 5.27
N ALA A 516 17.52 -10.09 4.54
CA ALA A 516 16.72 -11.28 4.26
C ALA A 516 16.02 -11.86 5.51
N GLY A 517 16.70 -11.89 6.66
CA GLY A 517 16.18 -12.42 7.93
C GLY A 517 15.41 -11.43 8.80
N THR A 518 15.00 -10.28 8.27
CA THR A 518 14.32 -9.25 9.07
C THR A 518 12.87 -9.62 9.37
N THR A 519 12.52 -9.64 10.65
CA THR A 519 11.18 -9.98 11.14
C THR A 519 10.55 -8.81 11.92
N PRO A 520 9.23 -8.83 12.19
CA PRO A 520 8.58 -7.84 13.04
C PRO A 520 9.25 -7.61 14.41
N GLU A 521 9.97 -8.61 14.94
CA GLU A 521 10.69 -8.50 16.20
C GLU A 521 11.76 -7.39 16.21
N LEU A 522 12.40 -7.12 15.07
CA LEU A 522 13.38 -6.03 14.96
C LEU A 522 12.70 -4.67 15.18
N LEU A 523 11.51 -4.48 14.62
CA LEU A 523 10.71 -3.27 14.80
C LEU A 523 10.25 -3.14 16.26
N LEU A 524 9.78 -4.23 16.87
CA LEU A 524 9.39 -4.23 18.29
C LEU A 524 10.54 -3.82 19.21
N LYS A 525 11.75 -4.38 19.00
CA LYS A 525 12.96 -3.97 19.75
C LYS A 525 13.33 -2.51 19.54
N THR A 526 13.07 -1.99 18.34
CA THR A 526 13.28 -0.57 18.03
C THR A 526 12.28 0.29 18.76
N PHE A 527 11.00 -0.12 18.80
CA PHE A 527 9.99 0.58 19.59
C PHE A 527 10.32 0.57 21.08
N ASP A 528 10.83 -0.53 21.64
CA ASP A 528 11.26 -0.57 23.05
C ASP A 528 12.40 0.41 23.37
N LEU A 529 13.20 0.81 22.36
CA LEU A 529 14.28 1.78 22.51
C LEU A 529 13.81 3.24 22.42
N TYR A 530 12.87 3.53 21.51
CA TYR A 530 12.44 4.91 21.19
C TYR A 530 11.07 5.29 21.76
N CYS A 531 10.26 4.32 22.18
CA CYS A 531 8.88 4.50 22.60
C CYS A 531 8.64 3.91 24.00
N GLU A 532 7.59 4.40 24.65
CA GLU A 532 6.98 3.79 25.83
C GLU A 532 5.56 3.34 25.53
N THR A 533 5.08 2.33 26.27
CA THR A 533 3.66 1.97 26.25
C THR A 533 2.98 2.34 27.55
N VAL A 534 1.94 3.15 27.45
CA VAL A 534 1.15 3.64 28.57
C VAL A 534 -0.27 3.10 28.50
N LYS A 535 -0.84 2.77 29.66
CA LYS A 535 -2.27 2.44 29.79
C LYS A 535 -3.08 3.74 29.84
N THR A 536 -4.00 3.90 28.90
CA THR A 536 -4.96 5.01 28.86
C THR A 536 -6.39 4.47 29.05
N PRO A 537 -7.39 5.33 29.28
CA PRO A 537 -8.80 4.91 29.32
C PRO A 537 -9.27 4.22 28.03
N ASN A 538 -8.63 4.55 26.90
CA ASN A 538 -8.97 4.02 25.57
C ASN A 538 -8.19 2.76 25.19
N GLY A 539 -7.29 2.28 26.05
CA GLY A 539 -6.50 1.06 25.82
C GLY A 539 -5.01 1.27 26.05
N LEU A 540 -4.18 0.40 25.46
CA LEU A 540 -2.74 0.60 25.45
C LEU A 540 -2.37 1.53 24.30
N VAL A 541 -1.50 2.49 24.60
CA VAL A 541 -0.98 3.44 23.61
C VAL A 541 0.54 3.39 23.68
N MET A 542 1.17 3.17 22.53
CA MET A 542 2.60 3.31 22.33
C MET A 542 2.89 4.67 21.72
N ARG A 543 3.81 5.41 22.35
CA ARG A 543 4.20 6.76 21.91
C ARG A 543 5.69 6.98 22.15
N PRO A 544 6.34 7.92 21.44
CA PRO A 544 7.74 8.26 21.66
C PRO A 544 8.06 8.62 23.12
N LEU A 545 9.27 8.24 23.58
CA LEU A 545 9.79 8.59 24.91
C LEU A 545 9.90 10.11 25.08
N GLN A 546 10.25 10.80 24.01
CA GLN A 546 10.36 12.25 24.00
C GLN A 546 8.96 12.87 23.77
N LEU A 547 8.52 13.69 24.73
CA LEU A 547 7.23 14.37 24.65
C LEU A 547 7.16 15.26 23.41
N ASN A 548 6.03 15.19 22.70
CA ASN A 548 5.73 15.99 21.50
C ASN A 548 6.73 15.84 20.37
N ARG A 549 7.39 14.68 20.29
CA ARG A 549 8.21 14.30 19.14
C ARG A 549 7.57 13.18 18.35
N TRP A 550 7.91 13.16 17.08
CA TRP A 550 7.59 12.09 16.14
C TRP A 550 8.82 11.20 15.97
N VAL A 551 8.64 9.88 16.04
CA VAL A 551 9.68 8.92 15.69
C VAL A 551 9.48 8.49 14.25
N VAL A 552 10.49 8.71 13.41
CA VAL A 552 10.50 8.22 12.02
C VAL A 552 11.40 6.99 11.98
N VAL A 553 10.80 5.83 11.75
CA VAL A 553 11.53 4.58 11.54
C VAL A 553 11.94 4.51 10.08
N PHE A 554 13.23 4.73 9.82
CA PHE A 554 13.81 4.63 8.50
C PHE A 554 14.28 3.20 8.23
N CYS A 555 13.65 2.53 7.26
CA CYS A 555 13.94 1.17 6.85
C CYS A 555 14.73 1.19 5.55
N ASP A 556 16.06 1.08 5.65
CA ASP A 556 16.92 0.86 4.49
C ASP A 556 16.78 -0.58 3.98
N GLU A 557 16.85 -0.79 2.67
CA GLU A 557 16.62 -2.07 2.00
C GLU A 557 15.26 -2.71 2.34
N CYS A 558 14.18 -1.91 2.39
CA CYS A 558 12.89 -2.35 2.92
C CYS A 558 12.25 -3.52 2.16
N ASN A 559 12.61 -3.75 0.89
CA ASN A 559 12.11 -4.82 0.05
C ASN A 559 13.06 -6.04 -0.06
N LEU A 560 14.10 -6.08 0.76
CA LEU A 560 15.03 -7.21 0.91
C LEU A 560 14.54 -8.37 1.82
N PRO A 561 13.65 -8.17 2.82
CA PRO A 561 13.18 -9.27 3.67
C PRO A 561 12.59 -10.42 2.85
N GLU A 562 12.93 -11.66 3.21
CA GLU A 562 12.48 -12.85 2.50
C GLU A 562 10.95 -12.99 2.58
N GLU A 563 10.36 -13.32 1.43
CA GLU A 563 9.02 -13.84 1.36
C GLU A 563 8.96 -15.23 2.01
N ASP A 564 7.86 -15.52 2.69
CA ASP A 564 7.56 -16.91 3.02
C ASP A 564 7.19 -17.73 1.77
N LYS A 565 6.91 -19.02 1.96
CA LYS A 565 6.56 -19.96 0.89
C LYS A 565 5.35 -19.53 0.04
N TYR A 566 4.58 -18.55 0.51
CA TYR A 566 3.34 -18.09 -0.09
C TYR A 566 3.43 -16.63 -0.57
N GLY A 567 4.64 -16.06 -0.63
CA GLY A 567 4.88 -14.74 -1.23
C GLY A 567 4.58 -13.56 -0.30
N THR A 568 4.52 -13.77 1.03
CA THR A 568 4.24 -12.69 1.98
C THR A 568 5.50 -12.30 2.77
N GLN A 569 5.79 -10.99 2.79
CA GLN A 569 6.82 -10.40 3.65
C GLN A 569 6.21 -10.00 5.00
N LYS A 570 6.47 -10.77 6.06
CA LYS A 570 5.84 -10.57 7.39
C LYS A 570 6.07 -9.19 7.99
N VAL A 571 7.30 -8.66 7.86
CA VAL A 571 7.64 -7.32 8.36
C VAL A 571 6.86 -6.21 7.63
N ILE A 572 6.63 -6.36 6.32
CA ILE A 572 5.84 -5.41 5.53
C ILE A 572 4.36 -5.47 5.92
N MET A 573 3.81 -6.66 6.16
CA MET A 573 2.44 -6.80 6.67
C MET A 573 2.28 -6.21 8.07
N PHE A 574 3.29 -6.35 8.93
CA PHE A 574 3.30 -5.70 10.24
C PHE A 574 3.33 -4.17 10.14
N ILE A 575 4.17 -3.60 9.27
CA ILE A 575 4.17 -2.15 9.00
C ILE A 575 2.81 -1.71 8.45
N ARG A 576 2.25 -2.45 7.48
CA ARG A 576 0.90 -2.19 6.95
C ARG A 576 -0.15 -2.17 8.06
N GLN A 577 -0.11 -3.14 8.97
CA GLN A 577 -1.05 -3.20 10.09
C GLN A 577 -0.99 -1.93 10.94
N ILE A 578 0.22 -1.44 11.25
CA ILE A 578 0.39 -0.20 12.01
C ILE A 578 -0.12 1.00 11.21
N THR A 579 0.24 1.13 9.94
CA THR A 579 -0.16 2.26 9.09
C THR A 579 -1.68 2.30 8.83
N GLU A 580 -2.31 1.15 8.61
CA GLU A 580 -3.72 1.06 8.24
C GLU A 580 -4.68 0.98 9.43
N ALA A 581 -4.34 0.15 10.42
CA ALA A 581 -5.19 -0.07 11.59
C ALA A 581 -4.80 0.82 12.78
N GLY A 582 -3.67 1.54 12.70
CA GLY A 582 -3.20 2.45 13.75
C GLY A 582 -2.61 1.73 14.97
N GLY A 583 -2.23 0.46 14.84
CA GLY A 583 -1.83 -0.35 15.98
C GLY A 583 -1.39 -1.77 15.63
N PHE A 584 -1.04 -2.53 16.65
CA PHE A 584 -0.69 -3.96 16.53
C PHE A 584 -1.05 -4.73 17.80
N TYR A 585 -1.11 -6.07 17.71
CA TYR A 585 -1.23 -6.90 18.90
C TYR A 585 0.14 -7.17 19.50
N ARG A 586 0.30 -6.87 20.78
CA ARG A 586 1.51 -7.22 21.51
C ARG A 586 1.54 -8.73 21.78
N PRO A 587 2.60 -9.45 21.35
CA PRO A 587 2.66 -10.89 21.55
C PRO A 587 2.68 -11.34 23.01
N SER A 588 3.13 -10.52 23.96
CA SER A 588 3.27 -10.92 25.36
C SER A 588 1.94 -11.06 26.11
N ASP A 589 1.00 -10.13 25.90
CA ASP A 589 -0.27 -10.05 26.63
C ASP A 589 -1.52 -10.06 25.72
N LYS A 590 -1.31 -10.18 24.40
CA LYS A 590 -2.36 -10.24 23.36
C LYS A 590 -3.30 -9.04 23.43
N GLN A 591 -2.80 -7.89 23.88
CA GLN A 591 -3.55 -6.65 23.89
C GLN A 591 -3.27 -5.86 22.62
N TRP A 592 -4.29 -5.16 22.16
CA TRP A 592 -4.14 -4.17 21.10
C TRP A 592 -3.40 -2.95 21.63
N VAL A 593 -2.36 -2.54 20.93
CA VAL A 593 -1.55 -1.35 21.22
C VAL A 593 -1.77 -0.36 20.09
N ASN A 594 -2.39 0.77 20.40
CA ASN A 594 -2.49 1.89 19.46
C ASN A 594 -1.13 2.57 19.34
N VAL A 595 -0.73 2.92 18.13
CA VAL A 595 0.52 3.64 17.85
C VAL A 595 0.22 5.11 17.63
N GLU A 596 0.89 5.98 18.39
CA GLU A 596 0.82 7.42 18.24
C GLU A 596 2.21 7.99 17.91
N ARG A 597 2.26 8.96 17.00
CA ARG A 597 3.48 9.72 16.66
C ARG A 597 4.67 8.86 16.19
N VAL A 598 4.39 7.78 15.47
CA VAL A 598 5.41 6.94 14.81
C VAL A 598 5.07 6.83 13.34
N GLN A 599 6.08 7.01 12.49
CA GLN A 599 5.96 6.92 11.02
C GLN A 599 7.05 6.03 10.46
N PHE A 600 6.86 5.58 9.21
CA PHE A 600 7.81 4.76 8.50
C PHE A 600 8.26 5.46 7.22
N LEU A 601 9.57 5.41 6.96
CA LEU A 601 10.17 5.83 5.71
C LEU A 601 10.99 4.66 5.16
N GLY A 602 10.72 4.24 3.93
CA GLY A 602 11.46 3.14 3.29
C GLY A 602 12.42 3.64 2.23
N ALA A 603 13.59 3.01 2.14
CA ALA A 603 14.47 3.10 0.97
C ALA A 603 14.76 1.69 0.45
N CYS A 604 14.79 1.54 -0.87
CA CYS A 604 15.09 0.26 -1.50
C CYS A 604 15.56 0.44 -2.94
N ASN A 605 16.28 -0.57 -3.43
CA ASN A 605 16.54 -0.73 -4.85
C ASN A 605 15.29 -1.29 -5.56
N PRO A 606 15.18 -1.11 -6.89
CA PRO A 606 14.10 -1.70 -7.69
C PRO A 606 13.95 -3.21 -7.47
N PRO A 607 12.72 -3.75 -7.55
CA PRO A 607 12.49 -5.19 -7.45
C PRO A 607 13.08 -5.99 -8.62
N THR A 608 13.58 -5.31 -9.66
CA THR A 608 14.34 -5.92 -10.76
C THR A 608 15.73 -6.39 -10.33
N ASP A 609 16.26 -5.86 -9.23
CA ASP A 609 17.60 -6.18 -8.76
C ASP A 609 17.64 -7.56 -8.07
N PRO A 610 18.74 -8.32 -8.21
CA PRO A 610 18.86 -9.64 -7.59
C PRO A 610 18.64 -9.61 -6.06
N GLY A 611 17.75 -10.48 -5.59
CA GLY A 611 17.42 -10.61 -4.17
C GLY A 611 16.49 -9.52 -3.63
N ARG A 612 15.94 -8.65 -4.48
CA ARG A 612 14.89 -7.71 -4.11
C ARG A 612 13.51 -8.27 -4.47
N HIS A 613 12.54 -8.02 -3.60
CA HIS A 613 11.18 -8.53 -3.73
C HIS A 613 10.19 -7.41 -4.05
N PRO A 614 9.19 -7.60 -4.92
CA PRO A 614 8.13 -6.62 -5.08
C PRO A 614 7.29 -6.54 -3.80
N MET A 615 7.05 -5.34 -3.30
CA MET A 615 6.21 -5.15 -2.12
C MET A 615 4.73 -5.35 -2.44
N SER A 616 3.97 -5.86 -1.47
CA SER A 616 2.52 -6.06 -1.62
C SER A 616 1.77 -4.75 -1.88
N ASP A 617 0.85 -4.77 -2.85
CA ASP A 617 -0.04 -3.64 -3.16
C ASP A 617 -0.88 -3.20 -1.94
N ARG A 618 -1.14 -4.13 -1.00
CA ARG A 618 -1.86 -3.84 0.25
C ARG A 618 -1.10 -2.86 1.14
N PHE A 619 0.22 -2.91 1.09
CA PHE A 619 1.12 -1.96 1.75
C PHE A 619 1.31 -0.71 0.87
N LEU A 620 1.63 -0.91 -0.42
CA LEU A 620 1.95 0.19 -1.34
C LEU A 620 0.81 1.20 -1.54
N ARG A 621 -0.46 0.84 -1.33
CA ARG A 621 -1.57 1.80 -1.36
C ARG A 621 -1.43 2.95 -0.34
N HIS A 622 -0.69 2.73 0.74
CA HIS A 622 -0.44 3.70 1.81
C HIS A 622 0.95 4.35 1.69
N ALA A 623 1.80 3.89 0.78
CA ALA A 623 3.17 4.32 0.63
C ALA A 623 3.38 4.93 -0.75
N PRO A 624 3.30 6.28 -0.89
CA PRO A 624 3.78 6.97 -2.08
C PRO A 624 5.24 6.63 -2.35
N VAL A 625 5.60 6.44 -3.62
CA VAL A 625 6.95 6.03 -4.04
C VAL A 625 7.54 7.11 -4.94
N ILE A 626 8.81 7.42 -4.73
CA ILE A 626 9.59 8.34 -5.55
C ILE A 626 10.85 7.65 -6.05
N TRP A 627 11.04 7.63 -7.36
CA TRP A 627 12.30 7.24 -7.98
C TRP A 627 13.32 8.36 -7.85
N VAL A 628 14.48 8.02 -7.31
CA VAL A 628 15.64 8.89 -7.22
C VAL A 628 16.76 8.24 -8.00
N ASP A 629 16.99 8.72 -9.22
CA ASP A 629 18.08 8.29 -10.07
C ASP A 629 19.41 8.91 -9.59
N TYR A 630 20.53 8.42 -10.14
CA TYR A 630 21.80 9.08 -9.97
C TYR A 630 21.78 10.49 -10.57
N PRO A 631 22.46 11.47 -9.93
CA PRO A 631 22.51 12.82 -10.45
C PRO A 631 23.08 12.85 -11.87
N GLY A 632 22.47 13.65 -12.73
CA GLY A 632 22.96 13.83 -14.10
C GLY A 632 24.35 14.48 -14.15
N PRO A 633 25.02 14.49 -15.33
CA PRO A 633 26.39 14.99 -15.46
C PRO A 633 26.56 16.43 -14.96
N ASP A 634 25.58 17.32 -15.21
CA ASP A 634 25.65 18.71 -14.77
C ASP A 634 25.51 18.84 -13.25
N SER A 635 24.58 18.09 -12.64
CA SER A 635 24.47 17.97 -11.17
C SER A 635 25.77 17.44 -10.56
N LEU A 636 26.39 16.40 -11.14
CA LEU A 636 27.67 15.86 -10.65
C LEU A 636 28.80 16.87 -10.77
N ARG A 637 28.90 17.61 -11.88
CA ARG A 637 29.89 18.69 -12.03
C ARG A 637 29.66 19.80 -11.01
N GLN A 638 28.41 20.15 -10.70
CA GLN A 638 28.11 21.14 -9.67
C GLN A 638 28.52 20.66 -8.27
N ILE A 639 28.15 19.43 -7.90
CA ILE A 639 28.47 18.81 -6.60
C ILE A 639 29.99 18.73 -6.43
N TYR A 640 30.65 18.00 -7.32
CA TYR A 640 32.10 17.73 -7.19
C TYR A 640 32.94 18.95 -7.54
N GLY A 641 32.46 19.84 -8.41
CA GLY A 641 33.11 21.13 -8.68
C GLY A 641 33.13 22.03 -7.44
N THR A 642 32.09 22.00 -6.62
CA THR A 642 32.06 22.75 -5.35
C THR A 642 33.08 22.19 -4.36
N PHE A 643 33.15 20.87 -4.21
CA PHE A 643 34.19 20.23 -3.38
C PHE A 643 35.61 20.50 -3.90
N ASN A 644 35.83 20.32 -5.20
CA ASN A 644 37.14 20.49 -5.83
C ASN A 644 37.64 21.93 -5.73
N ARG A 645 36.76 22.93 -5.93
CA ARG A 645 37.11 24.35 -5.71
C ARG A 645 37.52 24.64 -4.27
N ALA A 646 36.83 24.05 -3.29
CA ALA A 646 37.18 24.21 -1.89
C ALA A 646 38.52 23.53 -1.55
N MET A 647 38.78 22.33 -2.07
CA MET A 647 40.06 21.64 -1.89
C MET A 647 41.25 22.44 -2.43
N LEU A 648 41.09 23.13 -3.56
CA LEU A 648 42.16 23.97 -4.11
C LEU A 648 42.55 25.14 -3.21
N LYS A 649 41.68 25.59 -2.30
CA LYS A 649 42.06 26.63 -1.32
C LYS A 649 43.18 26.15 -0.37
N LEU A 650 43.37 24.83 -0.22
CA LEU A 650 44.50 24.25 0.53
C LEU A 650 45.84 24.39 -0.21
N GLN A 651 45.81 24.58 -1.53
CA GLN A 651 46.99 24.62 -2.39
C GLN A 651 46.95 25.88 -3.27
N PRO A 652 47.12 27.09 -2.70
CA PRO A 652 46.90 28.36 -3.41
C PRO A 652 47.81 28.60 -4.63
N GLN A 653 48.91 27.85 -4.74
CA GLN A 653 49.84 27.90 -5.87
C GLN A 653 49.30 27.21 -7.14
N LEU A 654 48.25 26.40 -7.03
CA LEU A 654 47.61 25.76 -8.17
C LEU A 654 46.62 26.74 -8.82
N ASP A 655 46.55 26.72 -10.15
CA ASP A 655 45.59 27.54 -10.88
C ASP A 655 44.16 27.07 -10.58
N LYS A 656 43.23 28.02 -10.50
CA LYS A 656 41.80 27.74 -10.32
C LYS A 656 41.24 26.89 -11.47
N SER A 657 41.79 27.05 -12.67
CA SER A 657 41.45 26.22 -13.85
C SER A 657 41.66 24.73 -13.59
N CYS A 658 42.61 24.36 -12.70
CA CYS A 658 42.84 22.97 -12.33
C CYS A 658 41.63 22.32 -11.65
N GLY A 659 40.79 23.10 -10.99
CA GLY A 659 39.61 22.58 -10.28
C GLY A 659 38.51 22.17 -11.23
N GLU A 660 38.31 22.96 -12.28
CA GLU A 660 37.37 22.63 -13.36
C GLU A 660 37.87 21.44 -14.17
N GLY A 661 39.16 21.44 -14.54
CA GLY A 661 39.81 20.31 -15.21
C GLY A 661 39.66 19.01 -14.42
N MET A 662 39.99 19.04 -13.13
CA MET A 662 39.84 17.89 -12.23
C MET A 662 38.39 17.39 -12.17
N THR A 663 37.43 18.30 -12.04
CA THR A 663 36.00 17.95 -11.97
C THR A 663 35.53 17.29 -13.26
N ASN A 664 35.87 17.86 -14.41
CA ASN A 664 35.48 17.33 -15.71
C ASN A 664 36.11 15.95 -15.94
N THR A 665 37.40 15.78 -15.64
CA THR A 665 38.08 14.47 -15.72
C THR A 665 37.41 13.43 -14.82
N MET A 666 37.14 13.76 -13.54
CA MET A 666 36.50 12.83 -12.60
C MET A 666 35.12 12.39 -13.08
N VAL A 667 34.27 13.35 -13.46
CA VAL A 667 32.88 13.06 -13.87
C VAL A 667 32.83 12.33 -15.20
N GLN A 668 33.68 12.71 -16.17
CA GLN A 668 33.77 12.03 -17.45
C GLN A 668 34.24 10.58 -17.28
N PHE A 669 35.32 10.37 -16.52
CA PHE A 669 35.85 9.03 -16.31
C PHE A 669 34.85 8.11 -15.59
N TRP A 670 34.18 8.63 -14.56
CA TRP A 670 33.11 7.90 -13.87
C TRP A 670 31.98 7.53 -14.83
N ARG A 671 31.52 8.47 -15.67
CA ARG A 671 30.41 8.24 -16.60
C ARG A 671 30.76 7.16 -17.63
N GLU A 672 31.92 7.26 -18.25
CA GLU A 672 32.36 6.30 -19.26
C GLU A 672 32.58 4.91 -18.64
N SER A 673 33.15 4.85 -17.44
CA SER A 673 33.31 3.59 -16.71
C SER A 673 31.96 2.96 -16.34
N ALA A 674 31.01 3.76 -15.84
CA ALA A 674 29.66 3.30 -15.48
C ALA A 674 28.84 2.84 -16.69
N GLN A 675 29.10 3.38 -17.89
CA GLN A 675 28.48 2.92 -19.14
C GLN A 675 29.13 1.65 -19.68
N LYS A 676 30.45 1.48 -19.49
CA LYS A 676 31.22 0.36 -20.02
C LYS A 676 31.07 -0.92 -19.19
N PHE A 677 31.09 -0.76 -17.87
CA PHE A 677 31.15 -1.86 -16.90
C PHE A 677 29.84 -2.00 -16.17
N THR A 678 29.11 -3.08 -16.43
CA THR A 678 27.77 -3.31 -15.90
C THR A 678 27.71 -4.57 -15.04
N SER A 679 26.73 -4.63 -14.14
CA SER A 679 26.46 -5.80 -13.28
C SER A 679 26.22 -7.09 -14.06
N ASP A 680 25.76 -6.98 -15.32
CA ASP A 680 25.56 -8.13 -16.22
C ASP A 680 26.87 -8.80 -16.63
N GLN A 681 27.96 -8.04 -16.69
CA GLN A 681 29.30 -8.57 -17.00
C GLN A 681 29.92 -9.22 -15.77
N GLN A 682 29.86 -8.53 -14.62
CA GLN A 682 30.33 -9.01 -13.33
C GLN A 682 29.44 -8.44 -12.21
N PRO A 683 29.00 -9.24 -11.22
CA PRO A 683 28.07 -8.77 -10.18
C PRO A 683 28.56 -7.57 -9.36
N HIS A 684 29.88 -7.41 -9.21
CA HIS A 684 30.49 -6.32 -8.46
C HIS A 684 30.79 -5.05 -9.28
N TYR A 685 30.45 -5.02 -10.58
CA TYR A 685 30.58 -3.83 -11.44
C TYR A 685 29.41 -2.86 -11.19
N LEU A 686 29.35 -2.37 -9.95
CA LEU A 686 28.37 -1.39 -9.49
C LEU A 686 29.04 -0.02 -9.42
N TYR A 687 28.43 0.97 -10.08
CA TYR A 687 28.93 2.34 -10.13
C TYR A 687 27.88 3.28 -9.56
N SER A 688 28.32 4.17 -8.69
CA SER A 688 27.47 5.18 -8.05
C SER A 688 28.27 6.48 -7.82
N PRO A 689 27.62 7.59 -7.44
CA PRO A 689 28.34 8.77 -6.98
C PRO A 689 29.24 8.51 -5.75
N ARG A 690 29.10 7.38 -5.03
CA ARG A 690 29.96 7.06 -3.89
C ARG A 690 31.41 6.90 -4.30
N GLU A 691 31.69 6.39 -5.50
CA GLU A 691 33.03 6.33 -6.08
C GLU A 691 33.67 7.72 -6.19
N LEU A 692 32.92 8.70 -6.73
CA LEU A 692 33.39 10.08 -6.84
C LEU A 692 33.61 10.72 -5.45
N THR A 693 32.76 10.40 -4.46
CA THR A 693 32.96 10.84 -3.07
C THR A 693 34.22 10.24 -2.46
N ARG A 694 34.51 8.96 -2.71
CA ARG A 694 35.78 8.32 -2.28
C ARG A 694 36.97 8.98 -2.95
N TRP A 695 36.88 9.26 -4.25
CA TRP A 695 37.94 9.92 -5.02
C TRP A 695 38.25 11.31 -4.47
N LYS A 696 37.21 12.14 -4.27
CA LYS A 696 37.36 13.47 -3.65
C LYS A 696 37.91 13.38 -2.22
N THR A 697 37.54 12.37 -1.44
CA THR A 697 38.04 12.22 -0.06
C THR A 697 39.51 11.82 -0.04
N ALA A 698 39.94 10.92 -0.91
CA ALA A 698 41.35 10.56 -1.05
C ALA A 698 42.20 11.75 -1.51
N LEU A 699 41.72 12.51 -2.50
CA LEU A 699 42.35 13.75 -2.94
C LEU A 699 42.50 14.76 -1.80
N TYR A 700 41.43 14.98 -1.03
CA TYR A 700 41.43 15.89 0.12
C TYR A 700 42.48 15.51 1.15
N GLU A 701 42.52 14.24 1.58
CA GLU A 701 43.47 13.77 2.60
C GLU A 701 44.92 13.96 2.15
N CYS A 702 45.23 13.66 0.88
CA CYS A 702 46.57 13.88 0.35
C CYS A 702 46.91 15.37 0.21
N MET A 703 45.99 16.18 -0.32
CA MET A 703 46.21 17.62 -0.51
C MET A 703 46.35 18.38 0.81
N ARG A 704 45.72 17.90 1.89
CA ARG A 704 45.78 18.56 3.21
C ARG A 704 47.17 18.54 3.83
N TYR A 705 47.95 17.48 3.62
CA TYR A 705 49.27 17.29 4.24
C TYR A 705 50.44 17.47 3.27
N TRP A 706 50.17 17.84 2.02
CA TRP A 706 51.20 17.99 1.00
C TRP A 706 51.63 19.45 0.85
N ASP A 707 52.83 19.79 1.33
CA ASP A 707 53.38 21.13 1.16
C ASP A 707 53.90 21.36 -0.28
N GLY A 708 53.42 22.43 -0.93
CA GLY A 708 53.94 22.86 -2.23
C GLY A 708 53.60 21.91 -3.39
N MET A 709 52.40 21.34 -3.41
CA MET A 709 51.92 20.50 -4.51
C MET A 709 51.99 21.24 -5.85
N THR A 710 52.59 20.62 -6.87
CA THR A 710 52.59 21.12 -8.26
C THR A 710 51.43 20.54 -9.06
N GLN A 711 51.12 21.15 -10.20
CA GLN A 711 50.09 20.64 -11.13
C GLN A 711 50.37 19.20 -11.59
N THR A 712 51.64 18.85 -11.85
CA THR A 712 52.05 17.48 -12.18
C THR A 712 51.79 16.51 -11.03
N ASN A 713 52.03 16.92 -9.79
CA ASN A 713 51.74 16.09 -8.61
C ASN A 713 50.23 15.86 -8.47
N LEU A 714 49.41 16.90 -8.68
CA LEU A 714 47.96 16.79 -8.65
C LEU A 714 47.44 15.82 -9.71
N ILE A 715 47.92 15.92 -10.97
CA ILE A 715 47.52 15.01 -12.04
C ILE A 715 47.89 13.56 -11.70
N ARG A 716 49.10 13.34 -11.19
CA ARG A 716 49.56 12.01 -10.77
C ARG A 716 48.69 11.42 -9.66
N LEU A 717 48.39 12.24 -8.65
CA LEU A 717 47.52 11.84 -7.54
C LEU A 717 46.11 11.53 -8.03
N LEU A 718 45.53 12.42 -8.85
CA LEU A 718 44.21 12.24 -9.46
C LEU A 718 44.10 10.88 -10.13
N VAL A 719 45.08 10.54 -10.98
CA VAL A 719 45.01 9.28 -11.72
C VAL A 719 45.36 8.08 -10.85
N HIS A 720 46.29 8.21 -9.91
CA HIS A 720 46.54 7.13 -8.95
C HIS A 720 45.26 6.71 -8.23
N GLU A 721 44.53 7.67 -7.66
CA GLU A 721 43.26 7.40 -6.97
C GLU A 721 42.18 6.88 -7.93
N GLY A 722 42.12 7.39 -9.17
CA GLY A 722 41.23 6.86 -10.20
C GLY A 722 41.50 5.36 -10.47
N LEU A 723 42.76 4.97 -10.62
CA LEU A 723 43.13 3.57 -10.80
C LEU A 723 42.74 2.70 -9.59
N ARG A 724 43.02 3.17 -8.37
CA ARG A 724 42.67 2.42 -7.15
C ARG A 724 41.16 2.21 -7.00
N ILE A 725 40.35 3.21 -7.35
CA ILE A 725 38.89 3.15 -7.14
C ILE A 725 38.18 2.34 -8.22
N PHE A 726 38.60 2.49 -9.48
CA PHE A 726 37.87 1.97 -10.64
C PHE A 726 38.55 0.78 -11.30
N VAL A 727 39.88 0.68 -11.29
CA VAL A 727 40.62 -0.37 -12.01
C VAL A 727 40.89 -1.60 -11.14
N ASP A 728 41.12 -1.41 -9.84
CA ASP A 728 41.40 -2.54 -8.93
C ASP A 728 40.24 -3.55 -8.82
N ARG A 729 39.01 -3.13 -9.14
CA ARG A 729 37.83 -4.03 -9.15
C ARG A 729 37.70 -4.84 -10.45
N LEU A 730 38.42 -4.48 -11.51
CA LEU A 730 38.30 -5.11 -12.83
C LEU A 730 39.00 -6.47 -12.89
N VAL A 731 38.38 -7.40 -13.59
CA VAL A 731 38.77 -8.82 -13.62
C VAL A 731 39.75 -9.08 -14.75
N TYR A 732 39.49 -8.55 -15.94
CA TYR A 732 40.27 -8.86 -17.14
C TYR A 732 41.30 -7.77 -17.45
N GLU A 733 42.45 -8.18 -17.99
CA GLU A 733 43.53 -7.24 -18.30
C GLU A 733 43.15 -6.22 -19.38
N GLU A 734 42.32 -6.63 -20.34
CA GLU A 734 41.80 -5.73 -21.39
C GLU A 734 40.94 -4.59 -20.81
N GLU A 735 40.17 -4.86 -19.75
CA GLU A 735 39.35 -3.85 -19.07
C GLU A 735 40.22 -2.85 -18.31
N ARG A 736 41.30 -3.34 -17.71
CA ARG A 736 42.29 -2.50 -17.01
C ARG A 736 43.01 -1.59 -18.00
N GLN A 737 43.50 -2.16 -19.10
CA GLN A 737 44.18 -1.40 -20.14
C GLN A 737 43.26 -0.32 -20.73
N TRP A 738 42.00 -0.65 -21.02
CA TRP A 738 41.01 0.34 -21.48
C TRP A 738 40.83 1.50 -20.49
N SER A 739 40.74 1.19 -19.20
CA SER A 739 40.55 2.21 -18.16
C SER A 739 41.79 3.09 -17.97
N GLU A 740 42.99 2.52 -18.10
CA GLU A 740 44.26 3.24 -18.06
C GLU A 740 44.40 4.19 -19.26
N GLU A 741 44.11 3.71 -20.46
CA GLU A 741 44.10 4.53 -21.70
C GLU A 741 43.11 5.69 -21.59
N LEU A 742 41.90 5.43 -21.08
CA LEU A 742 40.88 6.45 -20.90
C LEU A 742 41.30 7.51 -19.86
N LEU A 743 41.90 7.11 -18.73
CA LEU A 743 42.44 8.06 -17.75
C LEU A 743 43.56 8.91 -18.34
N ASP A 744 44.43 8.33 -19.15
CA ASP A 744 45.51 9.05 -19.84
C ASP A 744 44.97 10.06 -20.86
N GLU A 745 43.93 9.73 -21.61
CA GLU A 745 43.23 10.66 -22.51
C GLU A 745 42.53 11.79 -21.74
N ALA A 746 41.85 11.46 -20.65
CA ALA A 746 41.11 12.42 -19.84
C ALA A 746 42.01 13.43 -19.09
N ARG A 747 43.31 13.12 -18.90
CA ARG A 747 44.33 14.08 -18.42
C ARG A 747 44.54 15.23 -19.40
N GLY A 748 44.42 14.97 -20.70
CA GLY A 748 44.73 15.94 -21.76
C GLY A 748 43.70 17.06 -21.94
N ILE A 749 42.49 16.91 -21.39
CA ILE A 749 41.32 17.75 -21.73
C ILE A 749 41.13 18.96 -20.81
N GLY A 750 41.85 19.08 -19.69
CA GLY A 750 41.63 20.21 -18.76
C GLY A 750 42.79 20.64 -17.88
N LEU A 751 43.93 19.95 -17.94
CA LEU A 751 45.06 20.19 -17.04
C LEU A 751 46.36 20.54 -17.77
N GLY A 752 46.30 20.89 -19.06
CA GLY A 752 47.47 21.22 -19.88
C GLY A 752 48.37 20.01 -20.16
N LYS A 753 49.16 20.09 -21.24
CA LYS A 753 50.23 19.09 -21.50
C LYS A 753 51.39 19.25 -20.52
#